data_AF-A0A8J6YAC3-F1
#
_entry.id   AF-A0A8J6YAC3-F1
#
_cell.length_a   1.000
_cell.length_b   1.000
_cell.length_c   1.000
_cell.angle_alpha   90.00
_cell.angle_beta   90.00
_cell.angle_gamma   90.00
#
_symmetry.space_group_name_H-M   'P 1'
#
loop_
_entity.id
_entity.type
_entity.pdbx_description
1 polymer ?
#
loop_
_entity_poly.entity_id
_entity_poly.type
_entity_poly.pdbx_seq_one_letter_code
_entity_poly.pdbx_strand_id
1 'polypeptide(L)'
;NSLSAGTGIGIQLASNGSNDNMFVARNTVNGYGGDGLVNSNLTTMVALYNTITNSGGDATDITTLNSNSIPRIHWNNIESSTGYDTKLNSVTGADLRRNYWSGTNAEMLAEGYPAEISEVFDIEDNIARGRIDYRGQENLTIDTNVTLESRFVWPFDGDILSRRTITIEGTAYADAGVQLVEVSTDGGSSWLPATGTDFWTYSFTPSVDGLQEFRCRMTDGNSAVEASPDVITVDFDFSLLTTEGTLPANETWSGTVTLTGDVTVPAGTTLTIDPGTTVQMQPLADNSRGGVDWSRIELIVEGDLIAQGVGPGSILMTSDSMTPAKGHWYGIRYDGLGRTMPELRNLSLEWGKKGISDTNTVGIPNLDGIAVQQMQEDGIRASNAPLGAAPWTFKNIDITLVDQIALKIDSGTRDADVLVDNLTVQDVGRQSLDLDMDATESLELRSSTFVASTTFNTVEVTGAHNSLVNGVTIHHNNVNGYGFYFSSSHVGDSLTIDDSEITGGSRSVYIYRNNNPTVKRSRITGGTYGIYLGGSSGQLVDALIENNRISDTSSDGVYISSYADATLHYNDLFNITGYALNNQWSNAIDASDNYWGEDMETEMIAKGCNANIDDIFDQYDNGARGLVTYCDFATEPFGDQPVIQFHENGPNYEIHWNPKGGLTYDLIQGDVVNMADGVGTVDLGAVNCLVNGDGTGVIVDTSGTPVLGQTFFFLLRDSVTPGNYGLDSSGRERVPASGDCP
;
A
#
# COMPACT_ATOMS: atom_id res chain seq x y z
N ASN A 1 -21.47 2.02 48.47
CA ASN A 1 -21.61 3.44 48.88
C ASN A 1 -22.76 4.08 48.13
N SER A 2 -23.45 5.08 48.70
CA SER A 2 -24.49 5.85 47.98
C SER A 2 -24.06 7.30 47.87
N LEU A 3 -24.03 7.82 46.65
CA LEU A 3 -23.66 9.17 46.25
C LEU A 3 -24.84 9.77 45.51
N SER A 4 -25.33 10.94 45.91
CA SER A 4 -26.53 11.52 45.29
C SER A 4 -26.54 13.05 45.21
N ALA A 5 -27.16 13.59 44.17
CA ALA A 5 -27.56 15.00 44.04
C ALA A 5 -26.40 16.03 44.09
N GLY A 6 -25.26 15.71 43.46
CA GLY A 6 -24.15 16.64 43.27
C GLY A 6 -24.28 17.51 42.00
N THR A 7 -23.55 18.61 41.90
CA THR A 7 -23.56 19.51 40.72
C THR A 7 -22.44 19.23 39.71
N GLY A 8 -21.51 18.32 40.01
CA GLY A 8 -20.35 17.99 39.18
C GLY A 8 -20.25 16.49 38.92
N ILE A 9 -19.03 15.95 38.86
CA ILE A 9 -18.75 14.52 38.65
C ILE A 9 -19.13 13.69 39.89
N GLY A 10 -19.69 12.50 39.68
CA GLY A 10 -20.01 11.53 40.73
C GLY A 10 -18.76 10.92 41.37
N ILE A 11 -18.03 10.14 40.58
CA ILE A 11 -16.75 9.51 40.96
C ILE A 11 -15.70 9.89 39.93
N GLN A 12 -14.56 10.41 40.39
CA GLN A 12 -13.41 10.68 39.52
C GLN A 12 -12.20 9.89 39.99
N LEU A 13 -11.67 9.06 39.09
CA LEU A 13 -10.42 8.31 39.25
C LEU A 13 -9.40 8.90 38.28
N ALA A 14 -8.34 9.52 38.81
CA ALA A 14 -7.35 10.19 37.98
C ALA A 14 -5.94 9.94 38.48
N SER A 15 -5.00 9.76 37.54
CA SER A 15 -3.57 9.80 37.79
C SER A 15 -2.94 11.01 37.11
N ASN A 16 -1.87 11.55 37.72
CA ASN A 16 -1.05 12.63 37.15
C ASN A 16 0.07 12.09 36.24
N GLY A 17 -0.15 10.95 35.59
CA GLY A 17 0.81 10.29 34.68
C GLY A 17 1.69 9.21 35.33
N SER A 18 1.33 8.72 36.53
CA SER A 18 1.92 7.52 37.12
C SER A 18 1.18 6.25 36.64
N ASN A 19 1.87 5.11 36.64
CA ASN A 19 1.28 3.82 36.26
C ASN A 19 0.33 3.28 37.34
N ASP A 20 -0.73 4.04 37.64
CA ASP A 20 -1.65 3.73 38.72
C ASP A 20 -2.76 2.79 38.25
N ASN A 21 -3.06 1.82 39.10
CA ASN A 21 -4.17 0.88 38.96
C ASN A 21 -5.23 1.25 39.99
N MET A 22 -6.48 1.44 39.56
CA MET A 22 -7.58 1.77 40.47
C MET A 22 -8.76 0.84 40.29
N PHE A 23 -9.40 0.52 41.41
CA PHE A 23 -10.57 -0.35 41.50
C PHE A 23 -11.74 0.42 42.11
N VAL A 24 -12.93 0.34 41.49
CA VAL A 24 -14.15 0.99 41.97
C VAL A 24 -15.33 0.02 41.93
N ALA A 25 -15.94 -0.25 43.08
CA ALA A 25 -17.07 -1.17 43.11
C ALA A 25 -18.15 -0.85 44.14
N ARG A 26 -19.35 -1.39 43.88
CA ARG A 26 -20.53 -1.30 44.76
C ARG A 26 -20.90 0.14 45.13
N ASN A 27 -20.83 1.05 44.16
CA ASN A 27 -21.27 2.44 44.32
C ASN A 27 -22.59 2.67 43.62
N THR A 28 -23.50 3.38 44.26
CA THR A 28 -24.69 3.96 43.62
C THR A 28 -24.44 5.45 43.44
N VAL A 29 -24.37 5.90 42.19
CA VAL A 29 -24.25 7.31 41.79
C VAL A 29 -25.57 7.73 41.17
N ASN A 30 -26.27 8.69 41.77
CA ASN A 30 -27.59 9.11 41.31
C ASN A 30 -27.77 10.63 41.26
N GLY A 31 -28.14 11.17 40.10
CA GLY A 31 -28.59 12.56 39.99
C GLY A 31 -27.46 13.58 40.08
N TYR A 32 -26.28 13.27 39.57
CA TYR A 32 -25.15 14.21 39.51
C TYR A 32 -25.25 15.09 38.28
N GLY A 33 -24.94 16.39 38.40
CA GLY A 33 -25.06 17.35 37.31
C GLY A 33 -24.01 17.22 36.19
N GLY A 34 -22.89 16.54 36.43
CA GLY A 34 -21.89 16.17 35.42
C GLY A 34 -21.85 14.65 35.20
N ASP A 35 -20.68 14.13 34.85
CA ASP A 35 -20.53 12.71 34.51
C ASP A 35 -20.62 11.80 35.75
N GLY A 36 -21.09 10.57 35.54
CA GLY A 36 -21.29 9.60 36.61
C GLY A 36 -19.97 9.06 37.17
N LEU A 37 -19.22 8.36 36.32
CA LEU A 37 -17.88 7.82 36.61
C LEU A 37 -16.89 8.30 35.56
N VAL A 38 -15.82 8.96 36.01
CA VAL A 38 -14.75 9.45 35.14
C VAL A 38 -13.45 8.73 35.47
N ASN A 39 -12.80 8.22 34.42
CA ASN A 39 -11.44 7.69 34.46
C ASN A 39 -10.50 8.62 33.68
N SER A 40 -9.32 8.91 34.23
CA SER A 40 -8.33 9.74 33.54
C SER A 40 -6.90 9.25 33.75
N ASN A 41 -6.26 8.82 32.65
CA ASN A 41 -4.84 8.47 32.57
C ASN A 41 -4.40 7.34 33.51
N LEU A 42 -5.26 6.35 33.73
CA LEU A 42 -4.90 5.14 34.50
C LEU A 42 -4.27 4.08 33.59
N THR A 43 -3.36 3.28 34.15
CA THR A 43 -2.80 2.11 33.46
C THR A 43 -3.80 0.97 33.43
N THR A 44 -4.45 0.70 34.57
CA THR A 44 -5.61 -0.18 34.60
C THR A 44 -6.69 0.45 35.47
N MET A 45 -7.93 0.27 35.04
CA MET A 45 -9.11 0.60 35.82
C MET A 45 -10.01 -0.62 35.80
N VAL A 46 -10.48 -1.05 36.97
CA VAL A 46 -11.53 -2.08 37.07
C VAL A 46 -12.73 -1.51 37.82
N ALA A 47 -13.92 -1.55 37.20
CA ALA A 47 -15.16 -1.03 37.76
C ALA A 47 -16.24 -2.09 37.77
N LEU A 48 -16.66 -2.54 38.97
CA LEU A 48 -17.60 -3.66 39.12
C LEU A 48 -18.80 -3.29 39.99
N TYR A 49 -20.00 -3.76 39.66
CA TYR A 49 -21.17 -3.67 40.54
C TYR A 49 -21.54 -2.23 40.93
N ASN A 50 -21.29 -1.25 40.08
CA ASN A 50 -21.75 0.12 40.29
C ASN A 50 -23.12 0.30 39.64
N THR A 51 -23.95 1.16 40.23
CA THR A 51 -25.20 1.65 39.63
C THR A 51 -25.03 3.14 39.36
N ILE A 52 -25.05 3.54 38.09
CA ILE A 52 -24.91 4.93 37.66
C ILE A 52 -26.24 5.33 37.02
N THR A 53 -26.89 6.32 37.61
CA THR A 53 -28.26 6.72 37.27
C THR A 53 -28.39 8.24 37.18
N ASN A 54 -29.17 8.75 36.23
CA ASN A 54 -29.56 10.17 36.15
C ASN A 54 -28.36 11.14 36.13
N SER A 55 -27.29 10.83 35.39
CA SER A 55 -26.16 11.74 35.20
C SER A 55 -26.54 12.89 34.25
N GLY A 56 -26.18 14.11 34.60
CA GLY A 56 -26.38 15.32 33.79
C GLY A 56 -25.33 15.50 32.68
N GLY A 57 -24.26 14.72 32.72
CA GLY A 57 -23.32 14.49 31.62
C GLY A 57 -23.40 13.04 31.13
N ASP A 58 -22.25 12.45 30.87
CA ASP A 58 -22.11 11.05 30.44
C ASP A 58 -22.19 10.09 31.64
N ALA A 59 -22.72 8.87 31.50
CA ALA A 59 -22.69 7.93 32.62
C ALA A 59 -21.27 7.44 32.91
N THR A 60 -20.48 7.20 31.86
CA THR A 60 -19.03 6.96 31.97
C THR A 60 -18.24 7.80 30.96
N ASP A 61 -17.20 8.51 31.42
CA ASP A 61 -16.22 9.21 30.56
C ASP A 61 -14.83 8.60 30.80
N ILE A 62 -14.23 8.09 29.72
CA ILE A 62 -13.07 7.21 29.76
C ILE A 62 -11.91 7.85 28.97
N THR A 63 -10.77 8.00 29.63
CA THR A 63 -9.51 8.46 29.02
C THR A 63 -8.35 7.57 29.45
N THR A 64 -7.82 6.78 28.53
CA THR A 64 -6.71 5.86 28.78
C THR A 64 -5.34 6.55 28.73
N LEU A 65 -4.35 6.02 29.47
CA LEU A 65 -3.00 6.57 29.51
C LEU A 65 -2.19 6.32 28.22
N ASN A 66 -2.32 5.12 27.64
CA ASN A 66 -1.57 4.66 26.47
C ASN A 66 -2.24 3.43 25.83
N SER A 67 -1.63 2.88 24.77
CA SER A 67 -2.11 1.72 24.02
C SER A 67 -2.24 0.44 24.85
N ASN A 68 -1.56 0.32 25.99
CA ASN A 68 -1.63 -0.89 26.84
C ASN A 68 -2.67 -0.78 27.97
N SER A 69 -3.36 0.36 28.09
CA SER A 69 -4.22 0.67 29.23
C SER A 69 -5.67 0.41 28.88
N ILE A 70 -6.18 -0.82 29.12
CA ILE A 70 -7.60 -1.16 28.88
C ILE A 70 -8.41 -1.02 30.18
N PRO A 71 -9.36 -0.07 30.25
CA PRO A 71 -10.34 -0.02 31.32
C PRO A 71 -11.29 -1.21 31.21
N ARG A 72 -11.55 -1.88 32.35
CA ARG A 72 -12.46 -3.02 32.49
C ARG A 72 -13.65 -2.61 33.33
N ILE A 73 -14.78 -2.31 32.70
CA ILE A 73 -16.01 -1.90 33.38
C ILE A 73 -17.00 -3.03 33.14
N HIS A 74 -17.27 -3.86 34.15
CA HIS A 74 -18.12 -5.04 34.01
C HIS A 74 -19.16 -5.09 35.11
N TRP A 75 -20.31 -5.71 34.87
CA TRP A 75 -21.32 -5.92 35.90
C TRP A 75 -21.81 -4.62 36.55
N ASN A 76 -21.95 -3.53 35.79
CA ASN A 76 -22.54 -2.28 36.26
C ASN A 76 -23.95 -2.09 35.68
N ASN A 77 -24.80 -1.36 36.40
CA ASN A 77 -26.06 -0.84 35.90
C ASN A 77 -25.84 0.60 35.42
N ILE A 78 -26.02 0.85 34.12
CA ILE A 78 -25.88 2.16 33.50
C ILE A 78 -27.27 2.60 33.02
N GLU A 79 -27.76 3.72 33.55
CA GLU A 79 -29.15 4.13 33.33
C GLU A 79 -29.31 5.66 33.22
N SER A 80 -29.99 6.12 32.17
CA SER A 80 -30.56 7.47 32.08
C SER A 80 -29.54 8.62 32.26
N SER A 81 -28.44 8.64 31.50
CA SER A 81 -27.65 9.87 31.32
C SER A 81 -28.35 10.86 30.38
N THR A 82 -27.97 12.14 30.46
CA THR A 82 -28.37 13.14 29.44
C THR A 82 -27.31 13.36 28.36
N GLY A 83 -26.07 12.96 28.62
CA GLY A 83 -25.07 12.67 27.59
C GLY A 83 -25.07 11.18 27.26
N TYR A 84 -23.94 10.67 26.77
CA TYR A 84 -23.76 9.27 26.40
C TYR A 84 -23.77 8.35 27.63
N ASP A 85 -24.31 7.14 27.48
CA ASP A 85 -24.14 6.08 28.50
C ASP A 85 -22.65 5.73 28.68
N THR A 86 -21.86 5.87 27.62
CA THR A 86 -20.41 5.80 27.71
C THR A 86 -19.71 6.59 26.62
N LYS A 87 -18.57 7.19 26.98
CA LYS A 87 -17.77 7.99 26.06
C LYS A 87 -16.30 7.67 26.20
N LEU A 88 -15.67 7.40 25.05
CA LEU A 88 -14.24 7.15 24.95
C LEU A 88 -13.51 8.32 24.30
N ASN A 89 -12.52 8.85 25.02
CA ASN A 89 -11.73 10.01 24.57
C ASN A 89 -10.34 9.62 24.01
N SER A 90 -9.98 8.34 24.00
CA SER A 90 -8.64 7.83 23.61
C SER A 90 -8.66 6.91 22.39
N VAL A 91 -7.48 6.72 21.76
CA VAL A 91 -7.27 5.76 20.66
C VAL A 91 -7.31 4.31 21.13
N THR A 92 -6.98 4.05 22.39
CA THR A 92 -7.12 2.72 22.99
C THR A 92 -8.57 2.49 23.35
N GLY A 93 -9.11 1.32 22.98
CA GLY A 93 -10.45 0.89 23.31
C GLY A 93 -10.68 0.64 24.81
N ALA A 94 -11.93 0.36 25.17
CA ALA A 94 -12.33 0.02 26.52
C ALA A 94 -13.24 -1.21 26.54
N ASP A 95 -13.18 -1.97 27.62
CA ASP A 95 -13.91 -3.22 27.78
C ASP A 95 -15.12 -3.02 28.70
N LEU A 96 -16.30 -2.96 28.09
CA LEU A 96 -17.56 -2.69 28.75
C LEU A 96 -18.55 -3.88 28.62
N ARG A 97 -18.01 -5.07 28.36
CA ARG A 97 -18.81 -6.31 28.29
C ARG A 97 -19.52 -6.56 29.61
N ARG A 98 -20.64 -7.29 29.58
CA ARG A 98 -21.35 -7.74 30.79
C ARG A 98 -21.95 -6.62 31.67
N ASN A 99 -22.14 -5.42 31.15
CA ASN A 99 -22.94 -4.38 31.82
C ASN A 99 -24.42 -4.51 31.45
N TYR A 100 -25.28 -3.96 32.31
CA TYR A 100 -26.69 -3.74 32.01
C TYR A 100 -26.90 -2.28 31.59
N TRP A 101 -27.56 -2.06 30.45
CA TRP A 101 -27.74 -0.75 29.84
C TRP A 101 -29.24 -0.40 29.71
N SER A 102 -29.77 0.39 30.64
CA SER A 102 -31.20 0.73 30.63
C SER A 102 -31.52 1.73 29.52
N GLY A 103 -32.23 1.26 28.49
CA GLY A 103 -32.63 2.07 27.32
C GLY A 103 -31.80 1.71 26.08
N THR A 104 -30.48 1.64 26.24
CA THR A 104 -29.52 1.36 25.16
C THR A 104 -29.42 -0.13 24.82
N ASN A 105 -29.71 -1.04 25.75
CA ASN A 105 -29.65 -2.49 25.51
C ASN A 105 -30.55 -2.95 24.34
N ALA A 106 -31.68 -2.27 24.11
CA ALA A 106 -32.57 -2.60 22.99
C ALA A 106 -31.93 -2.34 21.62
N GLU A 107 -31.15 -1.25 21.50
CA GLU A 107 -30.39 -0.91 20.29
C GLU A 107 -29.24 -1.90 20.10
N MET A 108 -28.42 -2.13 21.14
CA MET A 108 -27.32 -3.10 21.10
C MET A 108 -27.78 -4.52 20.71
N LEU A 109 -28.95 -4.96 21.16
CA LEU A 109 -29.51 -6.27 20.78
C LEU A 109 -30.09 -6.28 19.36
N ALA A 110 -30.63 -5.16 18.89
CA ALA A 110 -31.22 -5.06 17.56
C ALA A 110 -30.16 -4.97 16.46
N GLU A 111 -29.08 -4.23 16.71
CA GLU A 111 -28.02 -3.98 15.74
C GLU A 111 -26.87 -4.98 15.84
N GLY A 112 -26.65 -5.54 17.05
CA GLY A 112 -25.58 -6.49 17.32
C GLY A 112 -24.22 -5.81 17.49
N TYR A 113 -23.18 -6.63 17.60
CA TYR A 113 -21.79 -6.16 17.63
C TYR A 113 -21.04 -6.73 16.43
N PRO A 114 -20.21 -5.94 15.73
CA PRO A 114 -20.03 -4.50 15.89
C PRO A 114 -21.09 -3.64 15.18
N ALA A 115 -21.67 -2.68 15.89
CA ALA A 115 -22.52 -1.61 15.34
C ALA A 115 -22.22 -0.26 16.01
N GLU A 116 -22.59 0.83 15.34
CA GLU A 116 -22.77 2.15 15.97
C GLU A 116 -23.96 2.05 16.94
N ILE A 117 -23.81 2.64 18.13
CA ILE A 117 -24.87 2.69 19.13
C ILE A 117 -24.99 4.14 19.57
N SER A 118 -26.18 4.72 19.43
CA SER A 118 -26.40 6.17 19.58
C SER A 118 -25.96 6.77 20.93
N GLU A 119 -25.99 5.98 22.00
CA GLU A 119 -25.60 6.37 23.36
C GLU A 119 -24.17 5.94 23.74
N VAL A 120 -23.36 5.48 22.78
CA VAL A 120 -21.97 5.06 22.95
C VAL A 120 -21.09 5.91 22.03
N PHE A 121 -20.26 6.79 22.59
CA PHE A 121 -19.32 7.58 21.79
C PHE A 121 -17.97 6.87 21.66
N ASP A 122 -17.65 6.34 20.48
CA ASP A 122 -16.40 5.62 20.22
C ASP A 122 -15.84 5.81 18.78
N ILE A 123 -15.20 4.78 18.22
CA ILE A 123 -14.62 4.78 16.87
C ILE A 123 -15.66 5.01 15.77
N GLU A 124 -16.91 4.59 15.99
CA GLU A 124 -17.99 4.75 15.01
C GLU A 124 -18.38 6.24 14.85
N ASP A 125 -18.36 7.02 15.94
CA ASP A 125 -18.55 8.47 15.90
C ASP A 125 -17.31 9.22 15.40
N ASN A 126 -16.13 8.71 15.75
CA ASN A 126 -14.87 9.36 15.47
C ASN A 126 -13.74 8.35 15.32
N ILE A 127 -13.30 8.14 14.08
CA ILE A 127 -12.23 7.22 13.68
C ILE A 127 -10.87 7.41 14.40
N ALA A 128 -10.68 8.51 15.13
CA ALA A 128 -9.50 8.76 15.98
C ALA A 128 -9.65 8.20 17.41
N ARG A 129 -10.75 7.50 17.72
CA ARG A 129 -11.00 6.80 18.99
C ARG A 129 -10.82 5.30 18.81
N GLY A 130 -10.63 4.60 19.92
CA GLY A 130 -10.71 3.14 19.95
C GLY A 130 -12.16 2.65 20.02
N ARG A 131 -12.34 1.34 20.02
CA ARG A 131 -13.68 0.73 20.17
C ARG A 131 -14.06 0.48 21.63
N ILE A 132 -15.34 0.69 21.94
CA ILE A 132 -15.97 0.14 23.15
C ILE A 132 -16.52 -1.26 22.84
N ASP A 133 -16.09 -2.24 23.63
CA ASP A 133 -16.65 -3.59 23.55
C ASP A 133 -17.80 -3.76 24.54
N TYR A 134 -19.02 -3.79 24.03
CA TYR A 134 -20.26 -3.93 24.81
C TYR A 134 -20.88 -5.34 24.74
N ARG A 135 -20.17 -6.33 24.18
CA ARG A 135 -20.71 -7.70 23.99
C ARG A 135 -21.15 -8.36 25.30
N GLY A 136 -22.09 -9.29 25.20
CA GLY A 136 -22.58 -10.06 26.36
C GLY A 136 -23.30 -9.20 27.39
N GLN A 137 -23.93 -8.11 26.94
CA GLN A 137 -24.77 -7.24 27.72
C GLN A 137 -25.84 -8.01 28.51
N GLU A 138 -26.06 -7.60 29.75
CA GLU A 138 -26.96 -8.28 30.66
C GLU A 138 -28.43 -7.91 30.36
N ASN A 139 -29.32 -8.91 30.44
CA ASN A 139 -30.75 -8.71 30.15
C ASN A 139 -31.54 -8.14 31.33
N LEU A 140 -30.97 -8.20 32.54
CA LEU A 140 -31.59 -7.74 33.76
C LEU A 140 -30.62 -6.85 34.52
N THR A 141 -31.18 -5.98 35.36
CA THR A 141 -30.40 -5.20 36.31
C THR A 141 -29.55 -6.13 37.18
N ILE A 142 -28.28 -5.80 37.31
CA ILE A 142 -27.30 -6.55 38.10
C ILE A 142 -27.52 -6.26 39.59
N ASP A 143 -27.51 -7.31 40.41
CA ASP A 143 -27.50 -7.17 41.86
C ASP A 143 -26.13 -6.70 42.33
N THR A 144 -26.08 -5.49 42.89
CA THR A 144 -24.83 -4.88 43.36
C THR A 144 -24.52 -5.21 44.83
N ASN A 145 -25.39 -5.94 45.53
CA ASN A 145 -25.18 -6.37 46.92
C ASN A 145 -24.35 -7.66 47.04
N VAL A 146 -23.31 -7.77 46.21
CA VAL A 146 -22.33 -8.85 46.29
C VAL A 146 -21.34 -8.61 47.43
N THR A 147 -20.91 -9.68 48.09
CA THR A 147 -19.86 -9.62 49.14
C THR A 147 -18.61 -10.39 48.75
N LEU A 148 -18.77 -11.35 47.83
CA LEU A 148 -17.78 -12.28 47.36
C LEU A 148 -18.36 -12.96 46.11
N GLU A 149 -17.77 -12.74 44.94
CA GLU A 149 -18.24 -13.33 43.68
C GLU A 149 -17.10 -13.31 42.63
N SER A 150 -16.97 -14.39 41.86
CA SER A 150 -16.22 -14.39 40.60
C SER A 150 -17.15 -14.72 39.43
N ARG A 151 -16.91 -14.08 38.28
CA ARG A 151 -17.75 -14.28 37.08
C ARG A 151 -16.91 -14.31 35.80
N PHE A 152 -17.35 -15.10 34.83
CA PHE A 152 -16.78 -15.12 33.49
C PHE A 152 -17.21 -13.89 32.69
N VAL A 153 -16.23 -13.19 32.11
CA VAL A 153 -16.48 -12.13 31.13
C VAL A 153 -16.57 -12.74 29.74
N TRP A 154 -15.61 -13.61 29.37
CA TRP A 154 -15.57 -14.33 28.09
C TRP A 154 -14.81 -15.67 28.26
N PRO A 155 -15.15 -16.74 27.53
CA PRO A 155 -16.26 -16.88 26.58
C PRO A 155 -17.64 -16.73 27.20
N PHE A 156 -18.66 -16.53 26.36
CA PHE A 156 -20.05 -16.50 26.78
C PHE A 156 -20.59 -17.93 26.92
N ASP A 157 -21.56 -18.12 27.82
CA ASP A 157 -22.22 -19.42 27.98
C ASP A 157 -22.96 -19.79 26.68
N GLY A 158 -22.68 -20.98 26.15
CA GLY A 158 -23.21 -21.47 24.89
C GLY A 158 -22.41 -21.07 23.64
N ASP A 159 -21.26 -20.40 23.78
CA ASP A 159 -20.39 -20.10 22.63
C ASP A 159 -19.96 -21.38 21.90
N ILE A 160 -19.86 -21.29 20.57
CA ILE A 160 -19.27 -22.33 19.72
C ILE A 160 -17.97 -21.77 19.13
N LEU A 161 -16.83 -22.39 19.44
CA LEU A 161 -15.50 -21.89 19.09
C LEU A 161 -14.69 -22.94 18.31
N SER A 162 -13.77 -22.49 17.47
CA SER A 162 -12.83 -23.38 16.78
C SER A 162 -11.78 -23.97 17.72
N ARG A 163 -10.94 -24.87 17.20
CA ARG A 163 -9.85 -25.56 17.94
C ARG A 163 -8.75 -24.63 18.52
N ARG A 164 -8.77 -23.34 18.21
CA ARG A 164 -7.71 -22.40 18.61
C ARG A 164 -7.51 -22.34 20.12
N THR A 165 -6.33 -21.88 20.53
CA THR A 165 -6.12 -21.48 21.93
C THR A 165 -6.93 -20.23 22.22
N ILE A 166 -7.64 -20.24 23.35
CA ILE A 166 -8.44 -19.12 23.84
C ILE A 166 -7.87 -18.56 25.14
N THR A 167 -8.11 -17.28 25.39
CA THR A 167 -7.84 -16.64 26.68
C THR A 167 -9.16 -16.46 27.40
N ILE A 168 -9.47 -17.32 28.36
CA ILE A 168 -10.62 -17.17 29.25
C ILE A 168 -10.39 -15.93 30.11
N GLU A 169 -11.41 -15.08 30.22
CA GLU A 169 -11.36 -13.80 30.94
C GLU A 169 -12.49 -13.74 31.97
N GLY A 170 -12.22 -13.14 33.12
CA GLY A 170 -13.24 -12.88 34.11
C GLY A 170 -12.86 -11.83 35.13
N THR A 171 -13.78 -11.59 36.06
CA THR A 171 -13.61 -10.65 37.16
C THR A 171 -13.84 -11.33 38.49
N ALA A 172 -13.24 -10.80 39.55
CA ALA A 172 -13.53 -11.25 40.91
C ALA A 172 -13.64 -10.06 41.86
N TYR A 173 -14.57 -10.16 42.81
CA TYR A 173 -14.77 -9.17 43.86
C TYR A 173 -14.92 -9.85 45.22
N ALA A 174 -14.31 -9.27 46.25
CA ALA A 174 -14.57 -9.64 47.64
C ALA A 174 -14.35 -8.45 48.58
N ASP A 175 -15.17 -8.35 49.63
CA ASP A 175 -15.06 -7.29 50.65
C ASP A 175 -13.71 -7.30 51.38
N ALA A 176 -13.13 -8.48 51.54
CA ALA A 176 -11.82 -8.70 52.15
C ALA A 176 -10.65 -8.55 51.15
N GLY A 177 -10.92 -8.18 49.90
CA GLY A 177 -9.99 -8.28 48.78
C GLY A 177 -9.89 -9.72 48.24
N VAL A 178 -9.47 -9.85 46.99
CA VAL A 178 -9.30 -11.15 46.33
C VAL A 178 -7.88 -11.65 46.52
N GLN A 179 -7.71 -12.84 47.09
CA GLN A 179 -6.41 -13.46 47.31
C GLN A 179 -5.94 -14.27 46.09
N LEU A 180 -6.83 -15.04 45.49
CA LEU A 180 -6.55 -15.92 44.35
C LEU A 180 -7.84 -16.19 43.58
N VAL A 181 -7.73 -16.34 42.26
CA VAL A 181 -8.80 -16.88 41.41
C VAL A 181 -8.34 -18.22 40.83
N GLU A 182 -9.23 -19.20 40.79
CA GLU A 182 -9.00 -20.52 40.21
C GLU A 182 -10.02 -20.82 39.13
N VAL A 183 -9.58 -21.50 38.07
CA VAL A 183 -10.41 -22.00 36.98
C VAL A 183 -10.35 -23.53 36.96
N SER A 184 -11.51 -24.13 36.74
CA SER A 184 -11.68 -25.56 36.46
C SER A 184 -12.03 -25.74 34.99
N THR A 185 -11.36 -26.68 34.34
CA THR A 185 -11.60 -27.08 32.94
C THR A 185 -12.11 -28.52 32.82
N ASP A 186 -12.54 -29.13 33.94
CA ASP A 186 -12.97 -30.53 34.02
C ASP A 186 -14.23 -30.72 34.89
N GLY A 187 -15.11 -29.72 34.85
CA GLY A 187 -16.39 -29.72 35.56
C GLY A 187 -16.27 -29.66 37.10
N GLY A 188 -15.16 -29.15 37.62
CA GLY A 188 -14.91 -28.91 39.04
C GLY A 188 -14.05 -29.99 39.71
N SER A 189 -13.51 -30.93 38.94
CA SER A 189 -12.68 -32.03 39.45
C SER A 189 -11.29 -31.55 39.88
N SER A 190 -10.73 -30.58 39.17
CA SER A 190 -9.48 -29.90 39.49
C SER A 190 -9.58 -28.38 39.33
N TRP A 191 -8.75 -27.66 40.08
CA TRP A 191 -8.74 -26.20 40.13
C TRP A 191 -7.31 -25.71 39.93
N LEU A 192 -7.13 -24.83 38.96
CA LEU A 192 -5.82 -24.27 38.59
C LEU A 192 -5.84 -22.76 38.77
N PRO A 193 -4.74 -22.15 39.24
CA PRO A 193 -4.68 -20.71 39.44
C PRO A 193 -4.79 -19.96 38.11
N ALA A 194 -5.61 -18.90 38.09
CA ALA A 194 -5.66 -17.91 37.02
C ALA A 194 -4.56 -16.85 37.18
N THR A 195 -4.33 -16.07 36.14
CA THR A 195 -3.43 -14.90 36.19
C THR A 195 -4.24 -13.65 36.52
N GLY A 196 -3.88 -12.94 37.61
CA GLY A 196 -4.59 -11.75 38.07
C GLY A 196 -5.62 -12.04 39.17
N THR A 197 -6.28 -10.99 39.64
CA THR A 197 -7.29 -11.06 40.71
C THR A 197 -8.57 -10.34 40.31
N ASP A 198 -8.57 -9.01 40.30
CA ASP A 198 -9.78 -8.20 40.10
C ASP A 198 -10.32 -8.36 38.67
N PHE A 199 -9.40 -8.36 37.71
CA PHE A 199 -9.55 -8.92 36.37
C PHE A 199 -8.53 -10.04 36.23
N TRP A 200 -8.98 -11.20 35.76
CA TRP A 200 -8.16 -12.41 35.68
C TRP A 200 -8.30 -13.08 34.33
N THR A 201 -7.25 -13.80 33.93
CA THR A 201 -7.20 -14.54 32.68
C THR A 201 -6.66 -15.95 32.86
N TYR A 202 -7.07 -16.87 31.98
CA TYR A 202 -6.59 -18.25 31.94
C TYR A 202 -6.50 -18.72 30.48
N SER A 203 -5.32 -19.15 30.04
CA SER A 203 -5.14 -19.67 28.68
C SER A 203 -5.57 -21.14 28.60
N PHE A 204 -6.37 -21.49 27.61
CA PHE A 204 -6.87 -22.84 27.40
C PHE A 204 -6.78 -23.24 25.93
N THR A 205 -6.25 -24.44 25.67
CA THR A 205 -6.25 -25.07 24.35
C THR A 205 -7.12 -26.32 24.41
N PRO A 206 -8.22 -26.39 23.64
CA PRO A 206 -9.07 -27.57 23.63
C PRO A 206 -8.30 -28.77 23.05
N SER A 207 -8.40 -29.91 23.74
CA SER A 207 -7.75 -31.16 23.32
C SER A 207 -8.71 -32.14 22.66
N VAL A 208 -10.01 -31.92 22.79
CA VAL A 208 -11.10 -32.71 22.23
C VAL A 208 -12.20 -31.78 21.71
N ASP A 209 -12.93 -32.29 20.72
CA ASP A 209 -14.13 -31.68 20.14
C ASP A 209 -15.33 -31.88 21.09
N GLY A 210 -16.27 -30.93 21.08
CA GLY A 210 -17.52 -30.96 21.83
C GLY A 210 -17.59 -30.04 23.05
N LEU A 211 -18.65 -30.23 23.84
CA LEU A 211 -18.96 -29.41 25.01
C LEU A 211 -17.91 -29.51 26.12
N GLN A 212 -17.43 -28.35 26.54
CA GLN A 212 -16.49 -28.14 27.63
C GLN A 212 -17.12 -27.24 28.69
N GLU A 213 -17.29 -27.76 29.90
CA GLU A 213 -17.74 -26.98 31.05
C GLU A 213 -16.55 -26.30 31.74
N PHE A 214 -16.65 -24.99 31.96
CA PHE A 214 -15.71 -24.21 32.75
C PHE A 214 -16.36 -23.74 34.05
N ARG A 215 -15.57 -23.68 35.11
CA ARG A 215 -16.00 -23.08 36.38
C ARG A 215 -14.93 -22.13 36.89
N CYS A 216 -15.32 -21.00 37.46
CA CYS A 216 -14.39 -20.12 38.17
C CYS A 216 -14.83 -19.95 39.63
N ARG A 217 -13.84 -19.79 40.50
CA ARG A 217 -14.07 -19.45 41.91
C ARG A 217 -12.93 -18.59 42.42
N MET A 218 -13.19 -17.76 43.41
CA MET A 218 -12.14 -17.04 44.11
C MET A 218 -11.90 -17.55 45.54
N THR A 219 -10.76 -17.15 46.11
CA THR A 219 -10.44 -17.17 47.55
C THR A 219 -10.24 -15.72 48.02
N ASP A 220 -10.92 -15.28 49.09
CA ASP A 220 -10.82 -13.91 49.59
C ASP A 220 -9.62 -13.71 50.53
N GLY A 221 -9.37 -12.46 50.94
CA GLY A 221 -8.29 -12.10 51.88
C GLY A 221 -8.41 -12.70 53.28
N ASN A 222 -9.56 -13.29 53.63
CA ASN A 222 -9.77 -14.05 54.87
C ASN A 222 -9.68 -15.57 54.64
N SER A 223 -9.25 -16.00 53.46
CA SER A 223 -9.17 -17.40 53.02
C SER A 223 -10.53 -18.12 52.94
N ALA A 224 -11.62 -17.37 52.78
CA ALA A 224 -12.92 -17.94 52.43
C ALA A 224 -12.94 -18.26 50.92
N VAL A 225 -13.26 -19.51 50.59
CA VAL A 225 -13.45 -19.95 49.21
C VAL A 225 -14.90 -19.74 48.81
N GLU A 226 -15.11 -19.21 47.61
CA GLU A 226 -16.44 -19.07 47.02
C GLU A 226 -17.18 -20.41 46.95
N ALA A 227 -18.37 -20.45 47.55
CA ALA A 227 -19.14 -21.68 47.71
C ALA A 227 -19.87 -22.10 46.42
N SER A 228 -20.26 -21.12 45.60
CA SER A 228 -21.02 -21.30 44.38
C SER A 228 -20.21 -20.74 43.21
N PRO A 229 -19.42 -21.56 42.51
CA PRO A 229 -18.65 -21.09 41.37
C PRO A 229 -19.58 -20.67 40.22
N ASP A 230 -19.17 -19.65 39.47
CA ASP A 230 -19.79 -19.34 38.18
C ASP A 230 -19.46 -20.44 37.17
N VAL A 231 -20.38 -20.72 36.25
CA VAL A 231 -20.31 -21.86 35.32
C VAL A 231 -20.71 -21.41 33.93
N ILE A 232 -19.90 -21.78 32.94
CA ILE A 232 -20.24 -21.64 31.52
C ILE A 232 -19.94 -22.94 30.78
N THR A 233 -20.64 -23.18 29.68
CA THR A 233 -20.38 -24.28 28.75
C THR A 233 -20.04 -23.72 27.38
N VAL A 234 -18.95 -24.20 26.79
CA VAL A 234 -18.51 -23.82 25.43
C VAL A 234 -18.44 -25.07 24.58
N ASP A 235 -18.95 -25.02 23.36
CA ASP A 235 -18.80 -26.09 22.38
C ASP A 235 -17.56 -25.83 21.52
N PHE A 236 -16.57 -26.71 21.57
CA PHE A 236 -15.43 -26.60 20.66
C PHE A 236 -15.67 -27.46 19.43
N ASP A 237 -15.90 -26.82 18.27
CA ASP A 237 -16.07 -27.49 16.98
C ASP A 237 -14.80 -27.36 16.16
N PHE A 238 -14.06 -28.46 16.03
CA PHE A 238 -12.78 -28.51 15.34
C PHE A 238 -12.91 -28.46 13.80
N SER A 239 -14.13 -28.49 13.27
CA SER A 239 -14.41 -28.29 11.84
C SER A 239 -14.61 -26.82 11.46
N LEU A 240 -14.79 -25.92 12.44
CA LEU A 240 -14.88 -24.49 12.19
C LEU A 240 -13.52 -23.90 11.83
N LEU A 241 -13.56 -22.95 10.88
CA LEU A 241 -12.40 -22.14 10.53
C LEU A 241 -11.99 -21.23 11.69
N THR A 242 -10.72 -20.87 11.74
CA THR A 242 -10.20 -19.90 12.68
C THR A 242 -10.53 -18.48 12.19
N THR A 243 -11.47 -17.82 12.86
CA THR A 243 -11.92 -16.46 12.50
C THR A 243 -11.29 -15.34 13.34
N GLU A 244 -10.56 -15.72 14.39
CA GLU A 244 -9.76 -14.84 15.25
C GLU A 244 -8.74 -15.71 16.04
N GLY A 245 -7.66 -15.12 16.54
CA GLY A 245 -6.57 -15.80 17.24
C GLY A 245 -5.57 -16.51 16.33
N THR A 246 -4.73 -17.36 16.93
CA THR A 246 -3.67 -18.08 16.22
C THR A 246 -4.18 -19.39 15.62
N LEU A 247 -3.81 -19.66 14.37
CA LEU A 247 -4.11 -20.94 13.71
C LEU A 247 -3.54 -22.12 14.53
N PRO A 248 -4.36 -23.14 14.85
CA PRO A 248 -3.90 -24.28 15.63
C PRO A 248 -3.08 -25.29 14.80
N ALA A 249 -3.23 -25.25 13.47
CA ALA A 249 -2.53 -26.08 12.49
C ALA A 249 -2.72 -25.46 11.08
N ASN A 250 -2.21 -26.12 10.04
CA ASN A 250 -2.48 -25.71 8.66
C ASN A 250 -4.00 -25.71 8.40
N GLU A 251 -4.48 -24.67 7.73
CA GLU A 251 -5.89 -24.46 7.48
C GLU A 251 -6.11 -24.02 6.02
N THR A 252 -7.25 -24.40 5.45
CA THR A 252 -7.66 -23.99 4.10
C THR A 252 -9.00 -23.26 4.18
N TRP A 253 -9.03 -22.03 3.68
CA TRP A 253 -10.22 -21.20 3.59
C TRP A 253 -10.83 -21.29 2.19
N SER A 254 -12.15 -21.44 2.14
CA SER A 254 -12.94 -21.47 0.90
C SER A 254 -14.32 -20.85 1.13
N GLY A 255 -14.93 -20.31 0.08
CA GLY A 255 -16.25 -19.68 0.17
C GLY A 255 -16.20 -18.30 0.86
N THR A 256 -17.13 -18.03 1.76
CA THR A 256 -17.15 -16.78 2.53
C THR A 256 -16.61 -17.05 3.94
N VAL A 257 -15.58 -16.31 4.35
CA VAL A 257 -14.97 -16.41 5.69
C VAL A 257 -15.07 -15.05 6.37
N THR A 258 -15.85 -14.94 7.44
CA THR A 258 -15.95 -13.70 8.22
C THR A 258 -14.99 -13.74 9.40
N LEU A 259 -14.02 -12.83 9.42
CA LEU A 259 -13.10 -12.64 10.54
C LEU A 259 -13.73 -11.72 11.59
N THR A 260 -13.54 -12.07 12.85
CA THR A 260 -14.10 -11.38 14.02
C THR A 260 -13.02 -10.72 14.90
N GLY A 261 -11.77 -11.05 14.64
CA GLY A 261 -10.58 -10.47 15.25
C GLY A 261 -9.33 -10.88 14.48
N ASP A 262 -8.18 -10.43 14.92
CA ASP A 262 -6.91 -10.75 14.26
C ASP A 262 -6.73 -12.25 14.07
N VAL A 263 -6.25 -12.67 12.91
CA VAL A 263 -5.83 -14.06 12.66
C VAL A 263 -4.32 -14.08 12.52
N THR A 264 -3.66 -14.90 13.34
CA THR A 264 -2.21 -15.13 13.24
C THR A 264 -1.93 -16.48 12.58
N VAL A 265 -1.20 -16.47 11.47
CA VAL A 265 -0.58 -17.66 10.87
C VAL A 265 0.80 -17.82 11.53
N PRO A 266 0.98 -18.72 12.52
CA PRO A 266 2.25 -18.80 13.26
C PRO A 266 3.35 -19.43 12.40
N ALA A 267 4.61 -19.18 12.78
CA ALA A 267 5.75 -19.80 12.13
C ALA A 267 5.65 -21.34 12.07
N GLY A 268 5.89 -21.91 10.89
CA GLY A 268 5.78 -23.35 10.63
C GLY A 268 4.37 -23.84 10.26
N THR A 269 3.38 -22.95 10.22
CA THR A 269 2.01 -23.21 9.78
C THR A 269 1.73 -22.51 8.44
N THR A 270 0.84 -23.10 7.64
CA THR A 270 0.37 -22.56 6.37
C THR A 270 -1.12 -22.27 6.40
N LEU A 271 -1.51 -21.05 6.00
CA LEU A 271 -2.86 -20.72 5.61
C LEU A 271 -2.99 -20.77 4.08
N THR A 272 -3.90 -21.58 3.57
CA THR A 272 -4.24 -21.62 2.14
C THR A 272 -5.59 -20.96 1.91
N ILE A 273 -5.68 -20.01 0.98
CA ILE A 273 -6.93 -19.39 0.55
C ILE A 273 -7.23 -19.85 -0.86
N ASP A 274 -8.28 -20.65 -1.02
CA ASP A 274 -8.68 -21.20 -2.30
C ASP A 274 -9.26 -20.12 -3.23
N PRO A 275 -9.11 -20.25 -4.56
CA PRO A 275 -9.80 -19.38 -5.51
C PRO A 275 -11.32 -19.36 -5.31
N GLY A 276 -11.92 -18.18 -5.47
CA GLY A 276 -13.35 -17.92 -5.23
C GLY A 276 -13.68 -17.55 -3.78
N THR A 277 -12.67 -17.42 -2.91
CA THR A 277 -12.88 -17.06 -1.50
C THR A 277 -13.04 -15.56 -1.32
N THR A 278 -14.07 -15.18 -0.55
CA THR A 278 -14.23 -13.83 0.00
C THR A 278 -13.98 -13.87 1.49
N VAL A 279 -12.93 -13.20 1.96
CA VAL A 279 -12.68 -12.97 3.37
C VAL A 279 -13.25 -11.61 3.75
N GLN A 280 -14.18 -11.60 4.70
CA GLN A 280 -14.85 -10.38 5.17
C GLN A 280 -14.40 -10.05 6.59
N MET A 281 -13.98 -8.82 6.82
CA MET A 281 -13.55 -8.37 8.13
C MET A 281 -14.67 -7.57 8.78
N GLN A 282 -15.02 -7.92 10.01
CA GLN A 282 -15.90 -7.08 10.83
C GLN A 282 -15.32 -5.65 10.92
N PRO A 283 -16.11 -4.62 10.57
CA PRO A 283 -15.61 -3.26 10.46
C PRO A 283 -15.31 -2.66 11.84
N LEU A 284 -14.16 -1.99 11.95
CA LEU A 284 -13.75 -1.21 13.11
C LEU A 284 -13.80 -2.00 14.42
N ALA A 285 -13.64 -3.32 14.39
CA ALA A 285 -13.58 -4.17 15.56
C ALA A 285 -12.41 -5.13 15.48
N ASP A 286 -11.91 -5.54 16.64
CA ASP A 286 -11.05 -6.70 16.79
C ASP A 286 -11.33 -7.34 18.16
N ASN A 287 -11.97 -8.51 18.14
CA ASN A 287 -12.30 -9.24 19.35
C ASN A 287 -11.07 -9.73 20.13
N SER A 288 -9.96 -9.96 19.42
CA SER A 288 -8.71 -10.44 20.01
C SER A 288 -7.94 -9.32 20.71
N ARG A 289 -8.18 -8.07 20.29
CA ARG A 289 -7.50 -6.84 20.74
C ARG A 289 -5.98 -7.00 20.65
N GLY A 290 -5.56 -7.63 19.58
CA GLY A 290 -4.21 -8.07 19.30
C GLY A 290 -3.47 -7.07 18.41
N GLY A 291 -2.40 -7.55 17.79
CA GLY A 291 -1.85 -6.84 16.65
C GLY A 291 -1.28 -5.44 16.94
N VAL A 292 -1.32 -4.59 15.91
CA VAL A 292 -0.88 -3.19 15.95
C VAL A 292 -2.05 -2.25 16.24
N ASP A 293 -3.24 -2.56 15.77
CA ASP A 293 -4.45 -1.75 15.89
C ASP A 293 -5.59 -2.55 16.54
N TRP A 294 -5.81 -2.28 17.83
CA TRP A 294 -6.73 -3.05 18.67
C TRP A 294 -8.21 -2.88 18.33
N SER A 295 -8.52 -2.03 17.36
CA SER A 295 -9.89 -1.80 16.90
C SER A 295 -10.06 -2.22 15.44
N ARG A 296 -9.10 -2.94 14.83
CA ARG A 296 -9.19 -3.31 13.42
C ARG A 296 -8.50 -4.64 13.16
N ILE A 297 -9.22 -5.57 12.53
CA ILE A 297 -8.71 -6.89 12.20
C ILE A 297 -7.47 -6.85 11.31
N GLU A 298 -6.48 -7.66 11.69
CA GLU A 298 -5.25 -7.93 10.98
C GLU A 298 -5.14 -9.41 10.59
N LEU A 299 -4.70 -9.67 9.35
CA LEU A 299 -4.14 -10.99 9.02
C LEU A 299 -2.63 -10.95 9.23
N ILE A 300 -2.18 -11.50 10.35
CA ILE A 300 -0.77 -11.50 10.78
C ILE A 300 -0.10 -12.78 10.28
N VAL A 301 0.91 -12.65 9.42
CA VAL A 301 1.56 -13.77 8.74
C VAL A 301 2.99 -13.95 9.26
N GLU A 302 3.19 -14.88 10.20
CA GLU A 302 4.50 -15.35 10.69
C GLU A 302 4.94 -16.69 10.04
N GLY A 303 3.99 -17.43 9.47
CA GLY A 303 4.19 -18.64 8.68
C GLY A 303 4.03 -18.40 7.18
N ASP A 304 3.37 -19.31 6.47
CA ASP A 304 3.13 -19.20 5.04
C ASP A 304 1.67 -18.83 4.73
N LEU A 305 1.47 -17.85 3.84
CA LEU A 305 0.19 -17.55 3.23
C LEU A 305 0.23 -17.97 1.76
N ILE A 306 -0.63 -18.90 1.36
CA ILE A 306 -0.79 -19.33 -0.02
C ILE A 306 -2.13 -18.82 -0.52
N ALA A 307 -2.10 -17.85 -1.42
CA ALA A 307 -3.26 -17.38 -2.17
C ALA A 307 -2.92 -17.41 -3.67
N GLN A 308 -3.52 -18.35 -4.40
CA GLN A 308 -3.21 -18.62 -5.81
C GLN A 308 -4.46 -18.47 -6.66
N GLY A 309 -5.00 -17.25 -6.74
CA GLY A 309 -6.21 -16.97 -7.49
C GLY A 309 -6.08 -17.34 -8.97
N VAL A 310 -7.20 -17.63 -9.63
CA VAL A 310 -7.26 -18.05 -11.04
C VAL A 310 -7.30 -16.88 -12.03
N GLY A 311 -7.47 -15.65 -11.52
CA GLY A 311 -7.46 -14.39 -12.28
C GLY A 311 -7.76 -13.19 -11.37
N PRO A 312 -7.62 -11.94 -11.86
CA PRO A 312 -7.82 -10.74 -11.05
C PRO A 312 -9.14 -10.76 -10.28
N GLY A 313 -9.10 -10.46 -8.98
CA GLY A 313 -10.28 -10.47 -8.09
C GLY A 313 -10.83 -11.84 -7.71
N SER A 314 -10.18 -12.94 -8.09
CA SER A 314 -10.66 -14.29 -7.75
C SER A 314 -10.53 -14.65 -6.27
N ILE A 315 -9.71 -13.92 -5.50
CA ILE A 315 -9.74 -13.93 -4.04
C ILE A 315 -9.95 -12.49 -3.59
N LEU A 316 -10.90 -12.26 -2.71
CA LEU A 316 -11.25 -10.92 -2.23
C LEU A 316 -11.12 -10.84 -0.70
N MET A 317 -10.43 -9.82 -0.21
CA MET A 317 -10.43 -9.42 1.20
C MET A 317 -11.10 -8.04 1.31
N THR A 318 -12.21 -7.96 2.05
CA THR A 318 -13.05 -6.76 2.14
C THR A 318 -13.68 -6.58 3.52
N SER A 319 -14.35 -5.46 3.75
CA SER A 319 -15.19 -5.25 4.93
C SER A 319 -16.52 -6.01 4.83
N ASP A 320 -17.03 -6.48 5.97
CA ASP A 320 -18.39 -7.04 6.08
C ASP A 320 -19.49 -5.96 6.22
N SER A 321 -19.13 -4.67 6.20
CA SER A 321 -20.09 -3.58 6.32
C SER A 321 -20.96 -3.44 5.06
N MET A 322 -22.26 -3.18 5.25
CA MET A 322 -23.15 -2.78 4.15
C MET A 322 -22.80 -1.40 3.56
N THR A 323 -22.09 -0.56 4.31
CA THR A 323 -21.60 0.76 3.90
C THR A 323 -20.10 0.84 4.14
N PRO A 324 -19.28 0.14 3.33
CA PRO A 324 -17.86 0.03 3.58
C PRO A 324 -17.16 1.39 3.44
N ALA A 325 -16.18 1.64 4.29
CA ALA A 325 -15.35 2.84 4.29
C ALA A 325 -13.88 2.49 4.54
N LYS A 326 -12.99 3.40 4.14
CA LYS A 326 -11.54 3.21 4.30
C LYS A 326 -11.19 3.03 5.77
N GLY A 327 -10.32 2.07 6.07
CA GLY A 327 -9.87 1.80 7.44
C GLY A 327 -10.80 0.90 8.27
N HIS A 328 -11.78 0.22 7.65
CA HIS A 328 -12.65 -0.73 8.37
C HIS A 328 -11.89 -1.93 8.95
N TRP A 329 -10.77 -2.32 8.34
CA TRP A 329 -9.86 -3.34 8.86
C TRP A 329 -8.42 -2.88 8.64
N TYR A 330 -7.43 -3.55 9.21
CA TYR A 330 -6.07 -3.05 9.16
C TYR A 330 -5.38 -3.35 7.83
N GLY A 331 -5.24 -4.63 7.46
CA GLY A 331 -4.49 -5.07 6.28
C GLY A 331 -3.88 -6.47 6.47
N ILE A 332 -3.13 -6.94 5.48
CA ILE A 332 -2.25 -8.12 5.63
C ILE A 332 -0.90 -7.64 6.16
N ARG A 333 -0.43 -8.24 7.24
CA ARG A 333 0.82 -7.87 7.91
C ARG A 333 1.77 -9.07 7.98
N TYR A 334 2.86 -9.03 7.23
CA TYR A 334 3.95 -9.99 7.34
C TYR A 334 4.81 -9.65 8.55
N ASP A 335 5.04 -10.64 9.41
CA ASP A 335 5.80 -10.47 10.65
C ASP A 335 6.71 -11.68 10.92
N GLY A 336 7.46 -11.62 12.03
CA GLY A 336 8.31 -12.69 12.53
C GLY A 336 9.75 -12.61 12.03
N LEU A 337 10.29 -13.73 11.59
CA LEU A 337 11.67 -13.84 11.09
C LEU A 337 11.70 -13.90 9.55
N GLY A 338 12.74 -13.32 8.96
CA GLY A 338 12.99 -13.35 7.52
C GLY A 338 13.05 -14.78 6.98
N ARG A 339 12.20 -15.08 5.99
CA ARG A 339 12.02 -16.41 5.39
C ARG A 339 11.69 -16.32 3.91
N THR A 340 11.84 -17.44 3.19
CA THR A 340 11.29 -17.58 1.84
C THR A 340 9.78 -17.59 1.93
N MET A 341 9.10 -16.89 1.05
CA MET A 341 7.64 -16.77 1.08
C MET A 341 7.04 -17.21 -0.27
N PRO A 342 5.89 -17.90 -0.28
CA PRO A 342 5.15 -18.16 -1.51
C PRO A 342 4.70 -16.85 -2.17
N GLU A 343 4.77 -16.77 -3.49
CA GLU A 343 4.23 -15.64 -4.26
C GLU A 343 2.71 -15.54 -4.06
N LEU A 344 2.19 -14.33 -3.85
CA LEU A 344 0.75 -14.09 -3.84
C LEU A 344 0.26 -13.82 -5.25
N ARG A 345 -0.83 -14.49 -5.64
CA ARG A 345 -1.42 -14.31 -6.96
C ARG A 345 -2.91 -13.97 -6.90
N ASN A 346 -3.32 -13.01 -7.73
CA ASN A 346 -4.73 -12.79 -8.08
C ASN A 346 -5.65 -12.49 -6.87
N LEU A 347 -5.16 -11.64 -5.98
CA LEU A 347 -5.78 -11.26 -4.71
C LEU A 347 -6.16 -9.76 -4.73
N SER A 348 -7.40 -9.46 -4.36
CA SER A 348 -7.91 -8.09 -4.23
C SER A 348 -8.13 -7.73 -2.76
N LEU A 349 -7.68 -6.53 -2.36
CA LEU A 349 -7.86 -5.98 -1.02
C LEU A 349 -8.61 -4.66 -1.11
N GLU A 350 -9.65 -4.50 -0.29
CA GLU A 350 -10.49 -3.29 -0.30
C GLU A 350 -10.83 -2.80 1.11
N TRP A 351 -10.98 -1.48 1.28
CA TRP A 351 -11.52 -0.84 2.50
C TRP A 351 -10.64 -0.99 3.76
N GLY A 352 -9.37 -1.32 3.56
CA GLY A 352 -8.40 -1.45 4.64
C GLY A 352 -7.83 -0.11 5.10
N LYS A 353 -7.12 -0.14 6.23
CA LYS A 353 -6.24 0.95 6.65
C LYS A 353 -5.01 0.95 5.77
N LYS A 354 -4.42 -0.22 5.58
CA LYS A 354 -3.33 -0.54 4.67
C LYS A 354 -3.72 -1.74 3.82
N GLY A 355 -3.10 -1.93 2.67
CA GLY A 355 -3.23 -3.18 1.91
C GLY A 355 -2.30 -4.26 2.45
N ILE A 356 -1.11 -4.38 1.87
CA ILE A 356 -0.10 -5.38 2.25
C ILE A 356 1.10 -4.68 2.87
N SER A 357 1.50 -5.11 4.06
CA SER A 357 2.65 -4.51 4.75
C SER A 357 3.50 -5.54 5.49
N ASP A 358 4.71 -5.16 5.87
CA ASP A 358 5.52 -5.90 6.83
C ASP A 358 5.78 -5.10 8.12
N THR A 359 6.14 -5.84 9.16
CA THR A 359 6.73 -5.33 10.38
C THR A 359 8.03 -6.06 10.66
N ASN A 360 8.92 -5.44 11.45
CA ASN A 360 10.21 -6.03 11.81
C ASN A 360 11.14 -6.36 10.62
N THR A 361 11.01 -5.64 9.49
CA THR A 361 11.91 -5.75 8.32
C THR A 361 11.96 -7.17 7.72
N VAL A 362 10.83 -7.88 7.73
CA VAL A 362 10.73 -9.26 7.24
C VAL A 362 10.53 -9.30 5.72
N GLY A 363 9.96 -8.23 5.16
CA GLY A 363 9.56 -8.14 3.76
C GLY A 363 8.21 -8.78 3.45
N ILE A 364 7.79 -8.64 2.21
CA ILE A 364 6.56 -9.22 1.65
C ILE A 364 6.92 -10.10 0.44
N PRO A 365 6.13 -11.13 0.09
CA PRO A 365 6.45 -12.02 -1.04
C PRO A 365 6.45 -11.30 -2.39
N ASN A 366 6.91 -12.00 -3.43
CA ASN A 366 6.60 -11.63 -4.81
C ASN A 366 5.09 -11.53 -5.01
N LEU A 367 4.66 -10.59 -5.84
CA LEU A 367 3.26 -10.29 -6.12
C LEU A 367 2.96 -10.40 -7.62
N ASP A 368 1.83 -11.01 -7.98
CA ASP A 368 1.35 -11.12 -9.36
C ASP A 368 -0.18 -11.03 -9.44
N GLY A 369 -0.74 -10.01 -10.09
CA GLY A 369 -2.20 -9.87 -10.22
C GLY A 369 -2.87 -9.36 -8.95
N ILE A 370 -2.23 -8.44 -8.22
CA ILE A 370 -2.79 -7.90 -6.96
C ILE A 370 -3.54 -6.60 -7.24
N ALA A 371 -4.74 -6.47 -6.69
CA ALA A 371 -5.48 -5.21 -6.71
C ALA A 371 -5.64 -4.66 -5.29
N VAL A 372 -5.33 -3.37 -5.08
CA VAL A 372 -5.48 -2.70 -3.79
C VAL A 372 -6.28 -1.41 -3.98
N GLN A 373 -7.43 -1.30 -3.34
CA GLN A 373 -8.30 -0.14 -3.50
C GLN A 373 -8.91 0.37 -2.20
N GLN A 374 -9.19 1.67 -2.13
CA GLN A 374 -9.89 2.29 -0.99
C GLN A 374 -9.14 2.14 0.34
N MET A 375 -7.84 2.45 0.35
CA MET A 375 -7.01 2.39 1.57
C MET A 375 -6.89 3.75 2.25
N GLN A 376 -7.01 3.76 3.58
CA GLN A 376 -6.89 4.97 4.42
C GLN A 376 -5.43 5.49 4.55
N GLU A 377 -4.47 4.59 4.43
CA GLU A 377 -3.04 4.89 4.48
C GLU A 377 -2.37 4.40 3.19
N ASP A 378 -1.43 3.47 3.29
CA ASP A 378 -0.63 2.98 2.17
C ASP A 378 -1.27 1.75 1.50
N GLY A 379 -1.08 1.60 0.19
CA GLY A 379 -1.51 0.41 -0.55
C GLY A 379 -0.63 -0.78 -0.20
N ILE A 380 0.62 -0.75 -0.64
CA ILE A 380 1.62 -1.79 -0.37
C ILE A 380 2.87 -1.13 0.19
N ARG A 381 3.36 -1.62 1.32
CA ARG A 381 4.56 -1.10 1.98
C ARG A 381 5.46 -2.23 2.46
N ALA A 382 6.68 -2.27 1.96
CA ALA A 382 7.68 -3.23 2.41
C ALA A 382 8.95 -2.53 2.87
N SER A 383 9.49 -2.95 4.01
CA SER A 383 10.68 -2.36 4.64
C SER A 383 11.97 -3.17 4.43
N ASN A 384 11.91 -4.30 3.72
CA ASN A 384 13.04 -5.14 3.37
C ASN A 384 12.63 -6.17 2.30
N ALA A 385 13.57 -6.72 1.53
CA ALA A 385 13.28 -7.88 0.67
C ALA A 385 13.09 -9.18 1.49
N PRO A 386 12.15 -10.09 1.11
CA PRO A 386 12.01 -11.39 1.76
C PRO A 386 13.22 -12.29 1.46
N LEU A 387 13.41 -13.36 2.23
CA LEU A 387 14.65 -14.15 2.11
C LEU A 387 14.61 -14.92 0.79
N GLY A 388 15.67 -14.79 0.00
CA GLY A 388 15.80 -15.51 -1.27
C GLY A 388 15.06 -14.87 -2.44
N ALA A 389 14.53 -13.65 -2.30
CA ALA A 389 14.09 -12.87 -3.46
C ALA A 389 15.30 -12.43 -4.30
N ALA A 390 15.29 -12.79 -5.58
CA ALA A 390 16.30 -12.40 -6.57
C ALA A 390 15.80 -12.77 -7.99
N PRO A 391 15.16 -11.86 -8.74
CA PRO A 391 14.69 -10.53 -8.32
C PRO A 391 13.45 -10.60 -7.41
N TRP A 392 13.16 -9.50 -6.72
CA TRP A 392 11.90 -9.24 -6.03
C TRP A 392 10.88 -8.64 -6.99
N THR A 393 9.78 -9.35 -7.26
CA THR A 393 8.90 -9.04 -8.39
C THR A 393 7.53 -8.54 -7.98
N PHE A 394 7.08 -7.47 -8.64
CA PHE A 394 5.76 -6.87 -8.54
C PHE A 394 5.16 -6.79 -9.95
N LYS A 395 4.30 -7.74 -10.30
CA LYS A 395 3.75 -7.87 -11.66
C LYS A 395 2.23 -7.70 -11.67
N ASN A 396 1.70 -7.05 -12.69
CA ASN A 396 0.24 -6.95 -12.90
C ASN A 396 -0.47 -6.42 -11.65
N ILE A 397 -0.04 -5.25 -11.16
CA ILE A 397 -0.52 -4.68 -9.90
C ILE A 397 -1.38 -3.47 -10.19
N ASP A 398 -2.60 -3.41 -9.64
CA ASP A 398 -3.50 -2.27 -9.75
C ASP A 398 -3.73 -1.63 -8.38
N ILE A 399 -3.38 -0.35 -8.21
CA ILE A 399 -3.57 0.39 -6.95
C ILE A 399 -4.35 1.66 -7.19
N THR A 400 -5.53 1.78 -6.56
CA THR A 400 -6.43 2.93 -6.76
C THR A 400 -7.00 3.49 -5.46
N LEU A 401 -7.28 4.79 -5.40
CA LEU A 401 -8.01 5.42 -4.28
C LEU A 401 -7.32 5.18 -2.91
N VAL A 402 -6.01 5.45 -2.84
CA VAL A 402 -5.17 5.27 -1.64
C VAL A 402 -4.79 6.65 -1.08
N ASP A 403 -5.04 6.90 0.21
CA ASP A 403 -4.86 8.25 0.77
C ASP A 403 -3.39 8.65 0.99
N GLN A 404 -2.47 7.69 1.12
CA GLN A 404 -1.03 7.95 1.30
C GLN A 404 -0.21 7.44 0.10
N ILE A 405 0.63 6.42 0.27
CA ILE A 405 1.54 5.92 -0.77
C ILE A 405 0.97 4.65 -1.41
N ALA A 406 0.97 4.56 -2.75
CA ALA A 406 0.47 3.37 -3.43
C ALA A 406 1.40 2.16 -3.24
N LEU A 407 2.66 2.26 -3.70
CA LEU A 407 3.68 1.24 -3.53
C LEU A 407 4.95 1.87 -2.95
N LYS A 408 5.31 1.48 -1.73
CA LYS A 408 6.58 1.82 -1.10
C LYS A 408 7.42 0.57 -0.87
N ILE A 409 8.61 0.53 -1.46
CA ILE A 409 9.58 -0.54 -1.26
C ILE A 409 10.87 0.05 -0.75
N ASP A 410 11.32 -0.45 0.39
CA ASP A 410 12.68 -0.32 0.87
C ASP A 410 13.28 -1.73 0.78
N SER A 411 14.27 -1.90 -0.10
CA SER A 411 14.96 -3.19 -0.26
C SER A 411 15.77 -3.55 0.98
N GLY A 412 16.09 -2.56 1.81
CA GLY A 412 16.80 -2.69 3.07
C GLY A 412 18.19 -3.26 2.86
N THR A 413 18.71 -3.95 3.88
CA THR A 413 20.08 -4.51 3.87
C THR A 413 20.26 -5.73 2.95
N ARG A 414 19.22 -6.14 2.23
CA ARG A 414 19.18 -7.41 1.50
C ARG A 414 19.25 -7.15 0.02
N ASP A 415 20.46 -7.33 -0.51
CA ASP A 415 20.80 -7.21 -1.92
C ASP A 415 19.85 -8.00 -2.84
N ALA A 416 18.79 -7.33 -3.30
CA ALA A 416 17.76 -7.89 -4.14
C ALA A 416 17.34 -6.87 -5.22
N ASP A 417 17.66 -7.19 -6.48
CA ASP A 417 17.14 -6.45 -7.62
C ASP A 417 15.60 -6.44 -7.63
N VAL A 418 15.02 -5.32 -8.04
CA VAL A 418 13.56 -5.11 -8.05
C VAL A 418 13.04 -5.06 -9.48
N LEU A 419 12.03 -5.86 -9.77
CA LEU A 419 11.26 -5.81 -11.01
C LEU A 419 9.83 -5.35 -10.73
N VAL A 420 9.46 -4.20 -11.28
CA VAL A 420 8.09 -3.69 -11.32
C VAL A 420 7.62 -3.72 -12.77
N ASP A 421 6.62 -4.52 -13.06
CA ASP A 421 6.11 -4.72 -14.43
C ASP A 421 4.59 -4.65 -14.45
N ASN A 422 4.03 -3.86 -15.35
CA ASN A 422 2.58 -3.66 -15.46
C ASN A 422 1.94 -3.22 -14.13
N LEU A 423 2.48 -2.15 -13.53
CA LEU A 423 1.90 -1.47 -12.37
C LEU A 423 1.01 -0.30 -12.84
N THR A 424 -0.26 -0.32 -12.46
CA THR A 424 -1.20 0.78 -12.67
C THR A 424 -1.50 1.48 -11.34
N VAL A 425 -1.30 2.80 -11.29
CA VAL A 425 -1.63 3.60 -10.10
C VAL A 425 -2.48 4.81 -10.45
N GLN A 426 -3.59 4.99 -9.73
CA GLN A 426 -4.50 6.13 -9.92
C GLN A 426 -5.08 6.63 -8.59
N ASP A 427 -5.36 7.95 -8.50
CA ASP A 427 -6.07 8.56 -7.38
C ASP A 427 -5.40 8.31 -6.02
N VAL A 428 -4.10 8.65 -5.94
CA VAL A 428 -3.27 8.47 -4.74
C VAL A 428 -2.91 9.80 -4.10
N GLY A 429 -3.06 9.89 -2.77
CA GLY A 429 -2.97 11.14 -2.03
C GLY A 429 -1.55 11.70 -1.89
N ARG A 430 -0.51 10.87 -1.76
CA ARG A 430 0.86 11.32 -1.45
C ARG A 430 1.92 11.00 -2.52
N GLN A 431 2.17 9.72 -2.81
CA GLN A 431 3.18 9.28 -3.80
C GLN A 431 2.72 7.98 -4.46
N SER A 432 2.96 7.81 -5.75
CA SER A 432 2.52 6.60 -6.45
C SER A 432 3.51 5.45 -6.27
N LEU A 433 4.79 5.69 -6.55
CA LEU A 433 5.87 4.73 -6.37
C LEU A 433 7.05 5.39 -5.64
N ASP A 434 7.47 4.77 -4.53
CA ASP A 434 8.59 5.21 -3.69
C ASP A 434 9.50 3.99 -3.47
N LEU A 435 10.66 3.99 -4.14
CA LEU A 435 11.67 2.94 -4.08
C LEU A 435 12.93 3.47 -3.41
N ASP A 436 13.28 2.92 -2.24
CA ASP A 436 14.55 3.16 -1.58
C ASP A 436 15.40 1.89 -1.71
N MET A 437 16.49 2.01 -2.47
CA MET A 437 17.35 0.88 -2.86
C MET A 437 18.79 1.10 -2.42
N ASP A 438 19.53 0.01 -2.24
CA ASP A 438 20.93 0.03 -1.87
C ASP A 438 21.85 0.02 -3.11
N ALA A 439 23.12 0.36 -2.87
CA ALA A 439 24.16 0.54 -3.89
C ALA A 439 24.44 -0.68 -4.78
N THR A 440 24.01 -1.87 -4.38
CA THR A 440 24.28 -3.13 -5.08
C THR A 440 23.12 -3.57 -5.96
N GLU A 441 21.98 -2.88 -5.86
CA GLU A 441 20.72 -3.35 -6.39
C GLU A 441 20.31 -2.59 -7.65
N SER A 442 19.61 -3.29 -8.53
CA SER A 442 19.14 -2.79 -9.82
C SER A 442 17.62 -2.74 -9.88
N LEU A 443 17.10 -1.74 -10.58
CA LEU A 443 15.67 -1.57 -10.83
C LEU A 443 15.34 -1.86 -12.29
N GLU A 444 14.30 -2.63 -12.52
CA GLU A 444 13.59 -2.67 -13.79
C GLU A 444 12.13 -2.24 -13.58
N LEU A 445 11.76 -1.08 -14.12
CA LEU A 445 10.38 -0.56 -14.14
C LEU A 445 9.87 -0.57 -15.57
N ARG A 446 8.85 -1.39 -15.84
CA ARG A 446 8.36 -1.64 -17.20
C ARG A 446 6.85 -1.48 -17.32
N SER A 447 6.39 -1.04 -18.48
CA SER A 447 4.97 -1.08 -18.90
C SER A 447 3.98 -0.57 -17.85
N SER A 448 4.39 0.45 -17.07
CA SER A 448 3.66 0.90 -15.88
C SER A 448 3.04 2.28 -16.12
N THR A 449 1.84 2.48 -15.59
CA THR A 449 1.04 3.70 -15.79
C THR A 449 0.72 4.37 -14.47
N PHE A 450 1.00 5.67 -14.37
CA PHE A 450 0.77 6.47 -13.18
C PHE A 450 -0.06 7.71 -13.53
N VAL A 451 -1.26 7.80 -12.98
CA VAL A 451 -2.15 8.97 -13.11
C VAL A 451 -2.23 9.67 -11.76
N ALA A 452 -1.39 10.70 -11.60
CA ALA A 452 -1.21 11.40 -10.34
C ALA A 452 -1.85 12.79 -10.36
N SER A 453 -2.85 13.00 -9.50
CA SER A 453 -3.54 14.28 -9.35
C SER A 453 -2.99 15.12 -8.20
N THR A 454 -2.54 14.50 -7.10
CA THR A 454 -2.14 15.22 -5.87
C THR A 454 -0.77 14.83 -5.30
N THR A 455 -0.05 13.90 -5.92
CA THR A 455 1.21 13.39 -5.36
C THR A 455 2.30 14.46 -5.29
N PHE A 456 3.20 14.39 -4.29
CA PHE A 456 4.40 15.21 -4.27
C PHE A 456 5.37 14.74 -5.36
N ASN A 457 5.81 13.49 -5.36
CA ASN A 457 6.49 12.87 -6.49
C ASN A 457 5.63 11.72 -7.00
N THR A 458 5.48 11.54 -8.32
CA THR A 458 4.75 10.38 -8.83
C THR A 458 5.61 9.12 -8.71
N VAL A 459 6.80 9.13 -9.30
CA VAL A 459 7.80 8.08 -9.13
C VAL A 459 9.05 8.67 -8.49
N GLU A 460 9.49 8.08 -7.38
CA GLU A 460 10.73 8.40 -6.69
C GLU A 460 11.56 7.14 -6.52
N VAL A 461 12.81 7.19 -7.00
CA VAL A 461 13.78 6.10 -6.88
C VAL A 461 15.07 6.66 -6.30
N THR A 462 15.49 6.09 -5.17
CA THR A 462 16.74 6.43 -4.50
C THR A 462 17.69 5.25 -4.40
N GLY A 463 18.99 5.52 -4.54
CA GLY A 463 20.09 4.61 -4.24
C GLY A 463 20.36 3.46 -5.22
N ALA A 464 19.43 3.14 -6.12
CA ALA A 464 19.60 2.10 -7.15
C ALA A 464 20.88 2.29 -8.00
N HIS A 465 21.53 1.19 -8.37
CA HIS A 465 22.77 1.18 -9.16
C HIS A 465 22.51 1.16 -10.67
N ASN A 466 21.95 0.09 -11.23
CA ASN A 466 21.60 0.01 -12.64
C ASN A 466 20.08 0.00 -12.78
N SER A 467 19.53 0.99 -13.47
CA SER A 467 18.09 1.14 -13.57
C SER A 467 17.62 1.21 -15.02
N LEU A 468 16.59 0.46 -15.35
CA LEU A 468 15.86 0.53 -16.62
C LEU A 468 14.42 0.95 -16.36
N VAL A 469 13.99 2.02 -17.00
CA VAL A 469 12.61 2.53 -17.03
C VAL A 469 12.16 2.47 -18.48
N ASN A 470 11.21 1.58 -18.79
CA ASN A 470 10.83 1.31 -20.18
C ASN A 470 9.31 1.19 -20.38
N GLY A 471 8.75 1.90 -21.37
CA GLY A 471 7.31 1.83 -21.63
C GLY A 471 6.48 2.41 -20.49
N VAL A 472 6.99 3.43 -19.78
CA VAL A 472 6.34 3.99 -18.58
C VAL A 472 5.58 5.26 -18.93
N THR A 473 4.33 5.36 -18.49
CA THR A 473 3.48 6.54 -18.67
C THR A 473 3.24 7.22 -17.33
N ILE A 474 3.60 8.50 -17.22
CA ILE A 474 3.41 9.35 -16.03
C ILE A 474 2.62 10.60 -16.43
N HIS A 475 1.42 10.72 -15.86
CA HIS A 475 0.59 11.91 -15.92
C HIS A 475 0.61 12.64 -14.57
N HIS A 476 1.49 13.63 -14.43
CA HIS A 476 1.70 14.36 -13.17
C HIS A 476 1.08 15.76 -13.22
N ASN A 477 0.11 16.03 -12.35
CA ASN A 477 -0.61 17.30 -12.35
C ASN A 477 -0.14 18.31 -11.29
N ASN A 478 0.67 17.90 -10.31
CA ASN A 478 1.10 18.78 -9.21
C ASN A 478 2.29 19.66 -9.61
N VAL A 479 2.08 20.97 -9.71
CA VAL A 479 3.14 21.91 -10.14
C VAL A 479 4.35 22.01 -9.21
N ASN A 480 4.25 21.56 -7.95
CA ASN A 480 5.37 21.61 -7.00
C ASN A 480 6.19 20.33 -6.97
N GLY A 481 5.70 19.27 -7.60
CA GLY A 481 6.22 17.92 -7.54
C GLY A 481 7.16 17.54 -8.68
N TYR A 482 7.63 16.30 -8.68
CA TYR A 482 8.33 15.70 -9.82
C TYR A 482 7.49 14.60 -10.46
N GLY A 483 7.49 14.52 -11.79
CA GLY A 483 6.91 13.38 -12.51
C GLY A 483 7.73 12.13 -12.19
N PHE A 484 9.01 12.16 -12.56
CA PHE A 484 9.98 11.12 -12.26
C PHE A 484 11.21 11.72 -11.57
N TYR A 485 11.53 11.23 -10.38
CA TYR A 485 12.73 11.60 -9.65
C TYR A 485 13.62 10.38 -9.42
N PHE A 486 14.89 10.52 -9.80
CA PHE A 486 15.90 9.51 -9.59
C PHE A 486 17.13 10.13 -8.93
N SER A 487 17.58 9.53 -7.84
CA SER A 487 18.84 9.92 -7.20
C SER A 487 19.66 8.71 -6.77
N SER A 488 20.86 8.59 -7.30
CA SER A 488 21.85 7.60 -6.87
C SER A 488 23.13 8.31 -6.41
N SER A 489 24.03 7.63 -5.71
CA SER A 489 25.30 8.23 -5.27
C SER A 489 26.46 7.25 -5.36
N HIS A 490 26.41 6.38 -6.36
CA HIS A 490 27.29 5.23 -6.50
C HIS A 490 28.16 5.38 -7.74
N VAL A 491 29.45 5.05 -7.61
CA VAL A 491 30.38 5.23 -8.73
C VAL A 491 30.06 4.20 -9.82
N GLY A 492 29.72 4.67 -11.01
CA GLY A 492 29.39 3.83 -12.15
C GLY A 492 27.93 3.40 -12.22
N ASP A 493 27.05 4.02 -11.43
CA ASP A 493 25.62 3.86 -11.57
C ASP A 493 25.13 4.35 -12.95
N SER A 494 24.00 3.78 -13.38
CA SER A 494 23.39 4.05 -14.68
C SER A 494 21.87 4.02 -14.57
N LEU A 495 21.24 4.89 -15.33
CA LEU A 495 19.79 4.94 -15.51
C LEU A 495 19.52 4.97 -17.01
N THR A 496 18.61 4.14 -17.50
CA THR A 496 18.07 4.26 -18.86
C THR A 496 16.57 4.51 -18.76
N ILE A 497 16.12 5.67 -19.20
CA ILE A 497 14.71 5.96 -19.47
C ILE A 497 14.50 5.82 -20.98
N ASP A 498 13.64 4.90 -21.38
CA ASP A 498 13.45 4.50 -22.77
C ASP A 498 11.97 4.37 -23.08
N ASP A 499 11.53 4.91 -24.21
CA ASP A 499 10.15 4.76 -24.68
C ASP A 499 9.12 5.08 -23.60
N SER A 500 9.29 6.21 -22.92
CA SER A 500 8.42 6.60 -21.80
C SER A 500 7.74 7.93 -22.09
N GLU A 501 6.51 8.09 -21.59
CA GLU A 501 5.76 9.34 -21.68
C GLU A 501 5.63 9.95 -20.29
N ILE A 502 6.24 11.12 -20.08
CA ILE A 502 6.31 11.76 -18.76
C ILE A 502 5.84 13.20 -18.89
N THR A 503 4.79 13.55 -18.15
CA THR A 503 4.13 14.84 -18.31
C THR A 503 3.99 15.62 -17.00
N GLY A 504 4.24 16.93 -17.06
CA GLY A 504 3.95 17.87 -15.97
C GLY A 504 4.94 17.91 -14.80
N GLY A 505 4.58 18.65 -13.74
CA GLY A 505 5.41 18.82 -12.53
C GLY A 505 6.32 20.05 -12.56
N SER A 506 6.99 20.32 -11.43
CA SER A 506 8.08 21.31 -11.39
C SER A 506 9.28 20.84 -12.22
N ARG A 507 9.49 19.51 -12.29
CA ARG A 507 10.41 18.84 -13.20
C ARG A 507 9.73 17.57 -13.68
N SER A 508 9.55 17.42 -14.99
CA SER A 508 8.96 16.20 -15.54
C SER A 508 9.89 15.03 -15.27
N VAL A 509 11.17 15.19 -15.58
CA VAL A 509 12.25 14.25 -15.23
C VAL A 509 13.32 14.98 -14.43
N TYR A 510 13.63 14.48 -13.23
CA TYR A 510 14.72 14.99 -12.40
C TYR A 510 15.71 13.87 -12.06
N ILE A 511 16.92 13.99 -12.61
CA ILE A 511 18.01 13.03 -12.38
C ILE A 511 19.10 13.72 -11.58
N TYR A 512 19.40 13.18 -10.41
CA TYR A 512 20.34 13.75 -9.46
C TYR A 512 21.44 12.76 -9.09
N ARG A 513 22.72 13.16 -9.21
CA ARG A 513 23.91 12.39 -8.79
C ARG A 513 24.11 11.02 -9.46
N ASN A 514 23.39 10.69 -10.52
CA ASN A 514 23.62 9.50 -11.35
C ASN A 514 24.72 9.76 -12.39
N ASN A 515 25.75 8.91 -12.46
CA ASN A 515 26.93 9.10 -13.30
C ASN A 515 26.63 8.98 -14.79
N ASN A 516 25.83 8.00 -15.21
CA ASN A 516 25.63 7.70 -16.64
C ASN A 516 24.14 7.55 -17.01
N PRO A 517 23.30 8.59 -16.85
CA PRO A 517 21.91 8.51 -17.26
C PRO A 517 21.75 8.62 -18.78
N THR A 518 20.92 7.76 -19.36
CA THR A 518 20.47 7.84 -20.75
C THR A 518 18.97 8.07 -20.77
N VAL A 519 18.51 9.13 -21.44
CA VAL A 519 17.10 9.36 -21.72
C VAL A 519 16.92 9.26 -23.24
N LYS A 520 16.12 8.32 -23.72
CA LYS A 520 15.94 8.11 -25.15
C LYS A 520 14.54 7.71 -25.55
N ARG A 521 14.19 8.00 -26.81
CA ARG A 521 12.89 7.62 -27.42
C ARG A 521 11.68 8.00 -26.58
N SER A 522 11.81 9.02 -25.73
CA SER A 522 10.81 9.34 -24.73
C SER A 522 10.13 10.67 -25.05
N ARG A 523 8.89 10.80 -24.61
CA ARG A 523 8.07 12.00 -24.75
C ARG A 523 7.96 12.69 -23.39
N ILE A 524 8.50 13.90 -23.30
CA ILE A 524 8.56 14.67 -22.06
C ILE A 524 7.87 16.00 -22.31
N THR A 525 6.65 16.16 -21.81
CA THR A 525 5.82 17.31 -22.18
C THR A 525 5.26 18.05 -20.97
N GLY A 526 5.16 19.36 -21.07
CA GLY A 526 4.67 20.18 -19.97
C GLY A 526 5.69 20.32 -18.83
N GLY A 527 5.20 20.79 -17.69
CA GLY A 527 5.99 21.04 -16.49
C GLY A 527 6.74 22.38 -16.50
N THR A 528 7.45 22.68 -15.42
CA THR A 528 8.34 23.86 -15.36
C THR A 528 9.66 23.58 -16.06
N TYR A 529 10.30 22.45 -15.76
CA TYR A 529 11.45 21.93 -16.49
C TYR A 529 11.09 20.60 -17.13
N GLY A 530 11.52 20.37 -18.38
CA GLY A 530 11.38 19.06 -19.03
C GLY A 530 12.32 18.03 -18.37
N ILE A 531 13.60 18.08 -18.71
CA ILE A 531 14.66 17.29 -18.07
C ILE A 531 15.52 18.21 -17.21
N TYR A 532 15.71 17.86 -15.94
CA TYR A 532 16.61 18.54 -15.02
C TYR A 532 17.73 17.58 -14.59
N LEU A 533 18.98 17.98 -14.84
CA LEU A 533 20.16 17.23 -14.46
C LEU A 533 20.93 17.96 -13.36
N GLY A 534 21.40 17.24 -12.35
CA GLY A 534 22.28 17.82 -11.33
C GLY A 534 23.19 16.84 -10.64
N GLY A 535 24.42 17.25 -10.36
CA GLY A 535 25.39 16.45 -9.62
C GLY A 535 25.73 17.04 -8.26
N SER A 536 26.77 16.48 -7.65
CA SER A 536 27.41 17.04 -6.46
C SER A 536 28.91 16.82 -6.49
N SER A 537 29.65 17.45 -5.58
CA SER A 537 31.10 17.25 -5.48
C SER A 537 31.41 15.76 -5.23
N GLY A 538 32.01 15.10 -6.22
CA GLY A 538 32.37 13.68 -6.16
C GLY A 538 31.36 12.73 -6.81
N GLN A 539 30.22 13.25 -7.28
CA GLN A 539 29.22 12.51 -8.05
C GLN A 539 28.75 13.37 -9.21
N LEU A 540 29.46 13.26 -10.34
CA LEU A 540 29.13 13.96 -11.59
C LEU A 540 27.95 13.26 -12.27
N VAL A 541 27.22 14.00 -13.08
CA VAL A 541 26.24 13.47 -14.03
C VAL A 541 26.78 13.66 -15.44
N ASP A 542 26.84 12.61 -16.25
CA ASP A 542 27.19 12.67 -17.68
C ASP A 542 26.06 12.00 -18.47
N ALA A 543 25.13 12.81 -18.96
CA ALA A 543 23.88 12.32 -19.54
C ALA A 543 23.97 12.14 -21.05
N LEU A 544 23.35 11.08 -21.56
CA LEU A 544 23.03 10.93 -22.99
C LEU A 544 21.53 11.16 -23.20
N ILE A 545 21.16 12.16 -23.99
CA ILE A 545 19.76 12.48 -24.29
C ILE A 545 19.58 12.37 -25.80
N GLU A 546 18.89 11.33 -26.27
CA GLU A 546 18.77 11.08 -27.71
C GLU A 546 17.39 10.65 -28.18
N ASN A 547 16.96 11.11 -29.36
CA ASN A 547 15.69 10.69 -29.97
C ASN A 547 14.46 10.98 -29.07
N ASN A 548 14.50 12.04 -28.26
CA ASN A 548 13.38 12.43 -27.40
C ASN A 548 12.58 13.57 -28.01
N ARG A 549 11.34 13.68 -27.56
CA ARG A 549 10.51 14.87 -27.77
C ARG A 549 10.34 15.60 -26.45
N ILE A 550 10.84 16.83 -26.36
CA ILE A 550 10.76 17.68 -25.18
C ILE A 550 10.01 18.94 -25.56
N SER A 551 8.78 19.12 -25.04
CA SER A 551 7.95 20.23 -25.47
C SER A 551 7.01 20.80 -24.41
N ASP A 552 6.48 21.99 -24.72
CA ASP A 552 5.40 22.63 -23.97
C ASP A 552 5.75 22.94 -22.50
N THR A 553 7.04 23.16 -22.20
CA THR A 553 7.53 23.51 -20.86
C THR A 553 7.35 25.00 -20.56
N SER A 554 7.09 25.32 -19.29
CA SER A 554 6.84 26.71 -18.83
C SER A 554 8.09 27.48 -18.39
N SER A 555 9.23 26.80 -18.25
CA SER A 555 10.57 27.39 -18.18
C SER A 555 11.43 26.67 -19.21
N ASP A 556 12.34 25.77 -18.81
CA ASP A 556 13.39 25.30 -19.70
C ASP A 556 13.11 23.87 -20.18
N GLY A 557 13.55 23.55 -21.39
CA GLY A 557 13.44 22.19 -21.95
C GLY A 557 14.37 21.22 -21.23
N VAL A 558 15.67 21.47 -21.36
CA VAL A 558 16.72 20.75 -20.64
C VAL A 558 17.52 21.73 -19.76
N TYR A 559 17.60 21.44 -18.47
CA TYR A 559 18.35 22.24 -17.50
C TYR A 559 19.53 21.46 -16.93
N ILE A 560 20.74 21.94 -17.20
CA ILE A 560 22.00 21.34 -16.74
C ILE A 560 22.52 22.18 -15.57
N SER A 561 22.34 21.67 -14.35
CA SER A 561 22.78 22.35 -13.13
C SER A 561 24.24 22.03 -12.78
N SER A 562 24.67 22.42 -11.57
CA SER A 562 26.06 22.21 -11.15
C SER A 562 26.47 20.73 -11.16
N TYR A 563 27.72 20.46 -11.57
CA TYR A 563 28.31 19.11 -11.63
C TYR A 563 27.60 18.15 -12.59
N ALA A 564 26.82 18.67 -13.53
CA ALA A 564 26.22 17.89 -14.61
C ALA A 564 26.83 18.27 -15.97
N ASP A 565 26.85 17.28 -16.85
CA ASP A 565 27.25 17.34 -18.26
C ASP A 565 26.21 16.56 -19.07
N ALA A 566 26.13 16.82 -20.37
CA ALA A 566 25.22 16.11 -21.25
C ALA A 566 25.68 16.14 -22.71
N THR A 567 25.31 15.10 -23.44
CA THR A 567 25.29 15.06 -24.91
C THR A 567 23.85 14.91 -25.37
N LEU A 568 23.39 15.81 -26.26
CA LEU A 568 22.04 15.83 -26.79
C LEU A 568 22.10 15.66 -28.31
N HIS A 569 21.56 14.58 -28.87
CA HIS A 569 21.49 14.40 -30.33
C HIS A 569 20.11 13.88 -30.77
N TYR A 570 19.66 14.28 -31.96
CA TYR A 570 18.43 13.78 -32.57
C TYR A 570 17.14 14.00 -31.76
N ASN A 571 17.11 15.02 -30.90
CA ASN A 571 15.92 15.35 -30.12
C ASN A 571 15.09 16.45 -30.79
N ASP A 572 13.77 16.43 -30.56
CA ASP A 572 12.84 17.50 -30.87
C ASP A 572 12.63 18.37 -29.62
N LEU A 573 13.18 19.60 -29.60
CA LEU A 573 12.97 20.59 -28.55
C LEU A 573 12.20 21.78 -29.13
N PHE A 574 10.94 21.97 -28.77
CA PHE A 574 10.13 23.08 -29.31
C PHE A 574 8.98 23.43 -28.36
N ASN A 575 8.34 24.59 -28.56
CA ASN A 575 7.30 25.15 -27.67
C ASN A 575 7.78 25.29 -26.21
N ILE A 576 9.01 25.77 -26.02
CA ILE A 576 9.60 25.97 -24.71
C ILE A 576 9.52 27.47 -24.38
N THR A 577 9.02 27.81 -23.20
CA THR A 577 8.78 29.23 -22.85
C THR A 577 10.06 29.96 -22.42
N GLY A 578 10.98 29.26 -21.76
CA GLY A 578 12.30 29.72 -21.35
C GLY A 578 13.38 29.21 -22.30
N TYR A 579 14.51 28.75 -21.76
CA TYR A 579 15.59 28.25 -22.61
C TYR A 579 15.32 26.82 -23.08
N ALA A 580 15.47 26.55 -24.37
CA ALA A 580 15.40 25.18 -24.89
C ALA A 580 16.47 24.29 -24.22
N LEU A 581 17.68 24.83 -24.07
CA LEU A 581 18.79 24.24 -23.32
C LEU A 581 19.46 25.29 -22.43
N ASN A 582 19.48 25.02 -21.12
CA ASN A 582 20.09 25.90 -20.12
C ASN A 582 21.33 25.26 -19.49
N ASN A 583 22.52 25.68 -19.91
CA ASN A 583 23.78 25.22 -19.33
C ASN A 583 24.25 26.14 -18.20
N GLN A 584 24.02 25.73 -16.95
CA GLN A 584 24.51 26.45 -15.78
C GLN A 584 25.88 25.99 -15.30
N TRP A 585 26.50 25.01 -15.97
CA TRP A 585 27.81 24.50 -15.59
C TRP A 585 28.93 24.96 -16.53
N SER A 586 30.18 24.73 -16.13
CA SER A 586 31.37 25.21 -16.85
C SER A 586 31.79 24.32 -18.01
N ASN A 587 31.24 23.11 -18.10
CA ASN A 587 31.55 22.17 -19.17
C ASN A 587 30.80 22.55 -20.45
N ALA A 588 31.45 22.37 -21.59
CA ALA A 588 30.81 22.56 -22.88
C ALA A 588 29.88 21.39 -23.17
N ILE A 589 28.73 21.69 -23.77
CA ILE A 589 27.68 20.74 -24.10
C ILE A 589 27.67 20.53 -25.60
N ASP A 590 27.66 19.26 -26.01
CA ASP A 590 27.39 18.88 -27.39
C ASP A 590 25.89 18.70 -27.57
N ALA A 591 25.29 19.57 -28.39
CA ALA A 591 23.87 19.59 -28.71
C ALA A 591 23.64 19.69 -30.23
N SER A 592 24.54 19.13 -31.03
CA SER A 592 24.36 19.06 -32.49
C SER A 592 23.17 18.18 -32.88
N ASP A 593 22.76 18.23 -34.14
CA ASP A 593 21.78 17.28 -34.69
C ASP A 593 20.41 17.27 -33.97
N ASN A 594 20.05 18.32 -33.21
CA ASN A 594 18.72 18.46 -32.63
C ASN A 594 17.83 19.35 -33.50
N TYR A 595 16.52 19.16 -33.41
CA TYR A 595 15.51 20.07 -33.93
C TYR A 595 15.09 21.04 -32.82
N TRP A 596 15.06 22.34 -33.12
CA TRP A 596 14.87 23.41 -32.13
C TRP A 596 13.56 24.18 -32.29
N GLY A 597 12.76 23.87 -33.31
CA GLY A 597 11.53 24.59 -33.64
C GLY A 597 11.76 25.76 -34.61
N GLU A 598 10.72 26.10 -35.38
CA GLU A 598 10.78 27.05 -36.50
C GLU A 598 11.33 28.44 -36.10
N ASP A 599 10.96 28.95 -34.93
CA ASP A 599 11.37 30.27 -34.46
C ASP A 599 12.88 30.32 -34.15
N MET A 600 13.38 29.30 -33.46
CA MET A 600 14.79 29.20 -33.04
C MET A 600 15.70 28.89 -34.23
N GLU A 601 15.24 28.06 -35.17
CA GLU A 601 15.96 27.78 -36.41
C GLU A 601 16.15 29.03 -37.26
N THR A 602 15.13 29.89 -37.33
CA THR A 602 15.23 31.17 -38.06
C THR A 602 16.37 32.02 -37.52
N GLU A 603 16.55 32.05 -36.20
CA GLU A 603 17.64 32.74 -35.53
C GLU A 603 19.00 32.07 -35.79
N MET A 604 19.09 30.75 -35.66
CA MET A 604 20.31 29.98 -35.90
C MET A 604 20.83 30.13 -37.34
N ILE A 605 19.93 30.12 -38.33
CA ILE A 605 20.27 30.37 -39.74
C ILE A 605 20.82 31.79 -39.93
N ALA A 606 20.20 32.77 -39.28
CA ALA A 606 20.57 34.18 -39.43
C ALA A 606 21.91 34.52 -38.78
N LYS A 607 22.18 33.97 -37.59
CA LYS A 607 23.38 34.27 -36.79
C LYS A 607 24.55 33.31 -37.10
N GLY A 608 24.26 32.08 -37.53
CA GLY A 608 25.23 31.04 -37.81
C GLY A 608 25.81 30.37 -36.55
N CYS A 609 26.53 29.29 -36.79
CA CYS A 609 27.05 28.29 -35.85
C CYS A 609 27.89 28.70 -34.63
N ASN A 610 28.23 29.98 -34.45
CA ASN A 610 29.12 30.44 -33.37
C ASN A 610 28.64 31.78 -32.80
N ALA A 611 27.34 31.86 -32.54
CA ALA A 611 26.69 33.07 -32.07
C ALA A 611 25.78 32.78 -30.87
N ASN A 612 25.49 33.83 -30.10
CA ASN A 612 24.51 33.76 -29.02
C ASN A 612 23.11 33.54 -29.60
N ILE A 613 22.42 32.50 -29.16
CA ILE A 613 21.04 32.18 -29.51
C ILE A 613 20.18 32.50 -28.30
N ASP A 614 19.12 33.29 -28.46
CA ASP A 614 18.40 33.88 -27.33
C ASP A 614 17.76 32.81 -26.41
N ASP A 615 17.37 31.66 -26.98
CA ASP A 615 16.76 30.52 -26.28
C ASP A 615 17.76 29.42 -25.84
N ILE A 616 19.08 29.66 -25.96
CA ILE A 616 20.13 28.82 -25.36
C ILE A 616 20.86 29.65 -24.32
N PHE A 617 20.96 29.14 -23.08
CA PHE A 617 21.79 29.78 -22.06
C PHE A 617 23.15 29.11 -21.96
N ASP A 618 24.23 29.83 -22.30
CA ASP A 618 25.58 29.28 -22.32
C ASP A 618 26.69 30.32 -22.02
N GLN A 619 27.92 30.05 -22.46
CA GLN A 619 29.07 30.96 -22.29
C GLN A 619 28.85 32.38 -22.85
N TYR A 620 27.97 32.56 -23.85
CA TYR A 620 27.71 33.85 -24.47
C TYR A 620 26.84 34.74 -23.56
N ASP A 621 25.94 34.15 -22.78
CA ASP A 621 25.15 34.86 -21.77
C ASP A 621 25.95 35.09 -20.48
N ASN A 622 26.79 34.11 -20.11
CA ASN A 622 27.66 34.21 -18.94
C ASN A 622 28.98 33.46 -19.16
N GLY A 623 30.08 34.20 -19.26
CA GLY A 623 31.41 33.64 -19.53
C GLY A 623 32.00 32.70 -18.46
N ALA A 624 31.27 32.42 -17.37
CA ALA A 624 31.60 31.35 -16.41
C ALA A 624 30.94 30.00 -16.75
N ARG A 625 30.10 29.94 -17.79
CA ARG A 625 29.43 28.74 -18.30
C ARG A 625 30.19 28.16 -19.49
N GLY A 626 29.93 26.89 -19.79
CA GLY A 626 30.48 26.25 -21.00
C GLY A 626 29.65 26.55 -22.24
N LEU A 627 30.29 26.46 -23.40
CA LEU A 627 29.66 26.63 -24.71
C LEU A 627 28.65 25.52 -24.98
N VAL A 628 27.50 25.86 -25.56
CA VAL A 628 26.59 24.89 -26.17
C VAL A 628 26.85 24.84 -27.67
N THR A 629 27.17 23.67 -28.21
CA THR A 629 27.39 23.48 -29.64
C THR A 629 26.11 22.96 -30.29
N TYR A 630 25.44 23.78 -31.10
CA TYR A 630 24.15 23.45 -31.74
C TYR A 630 24.25 23.35 -33.28
N CYS A 631 25.46 23.31 -33.83
CA CYS A 631 25.68 23.18 -35.26
C CYS A 631 25.07 21.91 -35.84
N ASP A 632 24.89 21.91 -37.16
CA ASP A 632 24.31 20.77 -37.88
C ASP A 632 22.92 20.38 -37.32
N PHE A 633 22.17 21.37 -36.83
CA PHE A 633 20.80 21.18 -36.35
C PHE A 633 19.88 20.67 -37.46
N ALA A 634 18.88 19.89 -37.07
CA ALA A 634 17.86 19.40 -37.98
C ALA A 634 16.87 20.52 -38.34
N THR A 635 16.48 20.60 -39.61
CA THR A 635 15.52 21.60 -40.12
C THR A 635 14.08 21.09 -40.15
N GLU A 636 13.87 19.85 -39.72
CA GLU A 636 12.57 19.21 -39.63
C GLU A 636 12.54 18.43 -38.33
N PRO A 637 11.40 18.38 -37.62
CA PRO A 637 11.30 17.55 -36.43
C PRO A 637 11.53 16.10 -36.83
N PHE A 638 12.34 15.41 -36.05
CA PHE A 638 12.46 13.96 -36.13
C PHE A 638 11.08 13.31 -35.97
N GLY A 639 10.23 13.93 -35.15
CA GLY A 639 8.86 13.52 -34.85
C GLY A 639 8.85 12.31 -33.94
N ASP A 640 7.63 11.80 -33.66
CA ASP A 640 7.47 10.44 -33.15
C ASP A 640 7.86 9.48 -34.30
N GLN A 641 9.17 9.27 -34.56
CA GLN A 641 9.61 8.24 -35.49
C GLN A 641 9.04 6.92 -34.96
N PRO A 642 8.20 6.22 -35.73
CA PRO A 642 7.55 5.02 -35.24
C PRO A 642 8.62 3.94 -35.02
N VAL A 643 8.77 3.50 -33.78
CA VAL A 643 9.65 2.38 -33.42
C VAL A 643 8.82 1.11 -33.40
N ILE A 644 9.27 0.07 -34.10
CA ILE A 644 8.67 -1.26 -33.99
C ILE A 644 9.11 -1.90 -32.67
N GLN A 645 8.14 -2.32 -31.86
CA GLN A 645 8.32 -3.04 -30.60
C GLN A 645 7.60 -4.38 -30.64
N PHE A 646 8.10 -5.36 -29.87
CA PHE A 646 7.49 -6.69 -29.78
C PHE A 646 7.13 -6.97 -28.32
N HIS A 647 5.84 -7.19 -28.06
CA HIS A 647 5.31 -7.57 -26.75
C HIS A 647 4.87 -9.03 -26.79
N GLU A 648 5.10 -9.77 -25.71
CA GLU A 648 4.61 -11.15 -25.62
C GLU A 648 3.08 -11.15 -25.46
N ASN A 649 2.37 -11.89 -26.32
CA ASN A 649 0.94 -12.12 -26.21
C ASN A 649 0.62 -13.61 -26.38
N GLY A 650 0.73 -14.36 -25.28
CA GLY A 650 0.50 -15.80 -25.26
C GLY A 650 1.50 -16.55 -26.16
N PRO A 651 1.05 -17.33 -27.16
CA PRO A 651 1.96 -18.00 -28.11
C PRO A 651 2.48 -17.09 -29.23
N ASN A 652 2.00 -15.84 -29.32
CA ASN A 652 2.32 -14.89 -30.38
C ASN A 652 3.05 -13.66 -29.82
N TYR A 653 3.46 -12.75 -30.70
CA TYR A 653 3.90 -11.40 -30.33
C TYR A 653 2.86 -10.38 -30.77
N GLU A 654 2.68 -9.31 -30.01
CA GLU A 654 2.09 -8.08 -30.55
C GLU A 654 3.21 -7.16 -31.02
N ILE A 655 3.06 -6.65 -32.24
CA ILE A 655 3.95 -5.66 -32.81
C ILE A 655 3.31 -4.29 -32.59
N HIS A 656 3.99 -3.46 -31.82
CA HIS A 656 3.55 -2.11 -31.47
C HIS A 656 4.42 -1.07 -32.20
N TRP A 657 3.84 0.06 -32.57
CA TRP A 657 4.54 1.28 -32.94
C TRP A 657 3.70 2.48 -32.55
N ASN A 658 4.34 3.61 -32.27
CA ASN A 658 3.63 4.84 -31.96
C ASN A 658 3.24 5.57 -33.26
N PRO A 659 1.96 5.60 -33.65
CA PRO A 659 1.57 6.23 -34.89
C PRO A 659 1.51 7.76 -34.72
N LYS A 660 2.28 8.49 -35.52
CA LYS A 660 2.15 9.96 -35.57
C LYS A 660 0.75 10.34 -36.04
N GLY A 661 0.08 11.21 -35.28
CA GLY A 661 -1.27 11.68 -35.61
C GLY A 661 -1.37 12.23 -37.05
N GLY A 662 -2.29 11.68 -37.83
CA GLY A 662 -2.48 12.03 -39.25
C GLY A 662 -1.59 11.27 -40.24
N LEU A 663 -0.70 10.39 -39.77
CA LEU A 663 0.00 9.40 -40.58
C LEU A 663 -0.57 8.00 -40.36
N THR A 664 -0.35 7.15 -41.35
CA THR A 664 -0.67 5.72 -41.34
C THR A 664 0.54 4.96 -41.85
N TYR A 665 0.75 3.72 -41.43
CA TYR A 665 2.01 3.03 -41.65
C TYR A 665 1.86 1.68 -42.35
N ASP A 666 2.82 1.37 -43.20
CA ASP A 666 3.01 0.06 -43.81
C ASP A 666 4.05 -0.73 -43.02
N LEU A 667 3.73 -1.98 -42.67
CA LEU A 667 4.63 -2.90 -41.99
C LEU A 667 4.91 -4.11 -42.88
N ILE A 668 6.18 -4.35 -43.17
CA ILE A 668 6.64 -5.55 -43.87
C ILE A 668 7.46 -6.46 -42.97
N GLN A 669 7.41 -7.74 -43.29
CA GLN A 669 8.28 -8.78 -42.74
C GLN A 669 9.07 -9.43 -43.87
N GLY A 670 10.38 -9.60 -43.70
CA GLY A 670 11.20 -10.38 -44.63
C GLY A 670 12.15 -11.34 -43.92
N ASP A 671 12.78 -12.21 -44.69
CA ASP A 671 13.80 -13.14 -44.19
C ASP A 671 15.19 -12.57 -44.44
N VAL A 672 16.01 -12.50 -43.40
CA VAL A 672 17.38 -11.96 -43.47
C VAL A 672 18.21 -12.73 -44.51
N VAL A 673 17.94 -14.02 -44.73
CA VAL A 673 18.69 -14.82 -45.73
C VAL A 673 18.42 -14.38 -47.17
N ASN A 674 17.31 -13.70 -47.42
CA ASN A 674 16.92 -13.22 -48.74
C ASN A 674 17.48 -11.82 -49.04
N MET A 675 18.07 -11.15 -48.05
CA MET A 675 18.68 -9.85 -48.25
C MET A 675 19.93 -9.98 -49.13
N ALA A 676 20.08 -9.07 -50.07
CA ALA A 676 21.21 -9.05 -50.99
C ALA A 676 21.76 -7.63 -51.20
N ASP A 677 23.04 -7.57 -51.55
CA ASP A 677 23.70 -6.32 -51.90
C ASP A 677 23.27 -5.89 -53.32
N GLY A 678 22.45 -4.83 -53.40
CA GLY A 678 21.92 -4.29 -54.65
C GLY A 678 22.84 -3.22 -55.26
N VAL A 679 22.62 -2.89 -56.54
CA VAL A 679 23.36 -1.80 -57.19
C VAL A 679 22.80 -0.46 -56.72
N GLY A 680 23.43 0.14 -55.70
CA GLY A 680 23.05 1.44 -55.15
C GLY A 680 21.93 1.40 -54.10
N THR A 681 21.37 0.22 -53.83
CA THR A 681 20.33 -0.05 -52.81
C THR A 681 20.69 -1.31 -52.04
N VAL A 682 20.01 -1.54 -50.91
CA VAL A 682 19.96 -2.85 -50.25
C VAL A 682 18.68 -3.54 -50.71
N ASP A 683 18.82 -4.71 -51.35
CA ASP A 683 17.69 -5.54 -51.75
C ASP A 683 17.21 -6.33 -50.53
N LEU A 684 15.96 -6.09 -50.12
CA LEU A 684 15.35 -6.77 -48.98
C LEU A 684 14.81 -8.17 -49.35
N GLY A 685 14.88 -8.55 -50.63
CA GLY A 685 14.34 -9.80 -51.13
C GLY A 685 12.82 -9.82 -51.18
N ALA A 686 12.22 -11.01 -51.19
CA ALA A 686 10.77 -11.16 -51.08
C ALA A 686 10.33 -10.91 -49.62
N VAL A 687 9.36 -10.01 -49.45
CA VAL A 687 8.78 -9.64 -48.16
C VAL A 687 7.29 -9.93 -48.14
N ASN A 688 6.69 -9.95 -46.96
CA ASN A 688 5.25 -10.00 -46.76
C ASN A 688 4.78 -8.65 -46.20
N CYS A 689 3.83 -8.00 -46.86
CA CYS A 689 3.07 -6.93 -46.24
C CYS A 689 2.19 -7.51 -45.12
N LEU A 690 2.53 -7.19 -43.87
CA LEU A 690 1.73 -7.56 -42.72
C LEU A 690 0.57 -6.59 -42.51
N VAL A 691 0.81 -5.30 -42.78
CA VAL A 691 -0.15 -4.23 -42.54
C VAL A 691 0.05 -3.14 -43.60
N ASN A 692 -1.04 -2.63 -44.18
CA ASN A 692 -1.02 -1.49 -45.10
C ASN A 692 -1.82 -0.34 -44.50
N GLY A 693 -1.16 0.80 -44.31
CA GLY A 693 -1.81 2.04 -43.89
C GLY A 693 -2.53 1.96 -42.54
N ASP A 694 -1.92 1.34 -41.53
CA ASP A 694 -2.51 1.29 -40.19
C ASP A 694 -2.09 2.49 -39.33
N GLY A 695 -3.08 3.09 -38.68
CA GLY A 695 -2.91 4.19 -37.75
C GLY A 695 -3.19 3.80 -36.30
N THR A 696 -3.48 2.52 -36.02
CA THR A 696 -3.72 2.05 -34.64
C THR A 696 -2.43 1.87 -33.86
N GLY A 697 -1.34 1.45 -34.53
CA GLY A 697 -0.06 1.25 -33.87
C GLY A 697 0.08 -0.11 -33.19
N VAL A 698 -0.87 -1.04 -33.34
CA VAL A 698 -0.83 -2.35 -32.66
C VAL A 698 -1.39 -3.44 -33.57
N ILE A 699 -0.58 -4.47 -33.84
CA ILE A 699 -1.03 -5.67 -34.56
C ILE A 699 -0.48 -6.95 -33.94
N VAL A 700 -1.25 -8.04 -34.00
CA VAL A 700 -0.76 -9.35 -33.57
C VAL A 700 0.10 -9.96 -34.68
N ASP A 701 1.35 -10.28 -34.37
CA ASP A 701 2.20 -11.10 -35.22
C ASP A 701 1.62 -12.51 -35.30
N THR A 702 1.12 -12.84 -36.48
CA THR A 702 0.62 -14.19 -36.80
C THR A 702 1.64 -15.02 -37.55
N SER A 703 2.85 -14.48 -37.77
CA SER A 703 3.95 -15.25 -38.31
C SER A 703 4.36 -16.33 -37.32
N GLY A 704 4.58 -17.55 -37.82
CA GLY A 704 5.05 -18.64 -36.97
C GLY A 704 6.45 -18.35 -36.44
N THR A 705 6.80 -18.91 -35.27
CA THR A 705 8.15 -18.81 -34.72
C THR A 705 9.21 -19.22 -35.76
N PRO A 706 10.27 -18.42 -35.99
CA PRO A 706 11.33 -18.79 -36.92
C PRO A 706 11.94 -20.15 -36.56
N VAL A 707 12.17 -21.01 -37.55
CA VAL A 707 12.89 -22.27 -37.31
C VAL A 707 14.35 -22.00 -36.95
N LEU A 708 15.02 -22.94 -36.27
CA LEU A 708 16.42 -22.77 -35.85
C LEU A 708 17.32 -22.38 -37.04
N GLY A 709 17.93 -21.19 -36.96
CA GLY A 709 18.80 -20.63 -38.00
C GLY A 709 18.12 -19.72 -39.02
N GLN A 710 16.79 -19.52 -38.92
CA GLN A 710 16.06 -18.50 -39.65
C GLN A 710 15.91 -17.24 -38.80
N THR A 711 16.00 -16.06 -39.43
CA THR A 711 15.81 -14.77 -38.78
C THR A 711 14.92 -13.91 -39.65
N PHE A 712 13.82 -13.41 -39.09
CA PHE A 712 13.00 -12.41 -39.74
C PHE A 712 13.49 -11.00 -39.40
N PHE A 713 13.30 -10.07 -40.34
CA PHE A 713 13.36 -8.64 -40.09
C PHE A 713 11.96 -8.04 -40.30
N PHE A 714 11.69 -6.96 -39.60
CA PHE A 714 10.48 -6.17 -39.76
C PHE A 714 10.88 -4.72 -40.04
N LEU A 715 10.22 -4.08 -40.99
CA LEU A 715 10.47 -2.69 -41.33
C LEU A 715 9.15 -1.95 -41.51
N LEU A 716 9.11 -0.71 -41.04
CA LEU A 716 7.95 0.17 -41.11
C LEU A 716 8.26 1.36 -42.03
N ARG A 717 7.27 1.86 -42.76
CA ARG A 717 7.34 3.16 -43.46
C ARG A 717 6.01 3.91 -43.35
N ASP A 718 6.06 5.23 -43.54
CA ASP A 718 4.85 6.03 -43.75
C ASP A 718 4.15 5.63 -45.06
N SER A 719 2.90 5.19 -44.97
CA SER A 719 2.08 4.77 -46.12
C SER A 719 1.70 5.92 -47.04
N VAL A 720 1.69 7.17 -46.55
CA VAL A 720 1.25 8.35 -47.31
C VAL A 720 2.40 8.94 -48.14
N THR A 721 3.64 8.61 -47.77
CA THR A 721 4.86 8.97 -48.50
C THR A 721 5.54 7.71 -49.06
N PRO A 722 4.91 7.01 -50.03
CA PRO A 722 5.38 5.70 -50.49
C PRO A 722 6.78 5.77 -51.08
N GLY A 723 7.65 4.85 -50.64
CA GLY A 723 9.07 4.83 -50.98
C GLY A 723 9.80 3.61 -50.41
N ASN A 724 11.10 3.77 -50.16
CA ASN A 724 11.95 2.73 -49.54
C ASN A 724 11.65 2.55 -48.04
N TYR A 725 12.17 1.47 -47.44
CA TYR A 725 12.07 1.19 -46.00
C TYR A 725 13.28 1.72 -45.23
N GLY A 726 13.59 2.99 -45.48
CA GLY A 726 14.72 3.71 -44.89
C GLY A 726 16.08 3.38 -45.52
N LEU A 727 17.14 3.85 -44.87
CA LEU A 727 18.52 3.78 -45.36
C LEU A 727 19.37 2.82 -44.51
N ASP A 728 20.32 2.13 -45.13
CA ASP A 728 21.38 1.42 -44.42
C ASP A 728 22.43 2.37 -43.82
N SER A 729 23.40 1.83 -43.07
CA SER A 729 24.46 2.60 -42.43
C SER A 729 25.41 3.32 -43.39
N SER A 730 25.33 3.02 -44.69
CA SER A 730 26.09 3.68 -45.76
C SER A 730 25.23 4.66 -46.58
N GLY A 731 24.00 4.92 -46.14
CA GLY A 731 23.06 5.85 -46.79
C GLY A 731 22.33 5.27 -48.02
N ARG A 732 22.30 3.95 -48.19
CA ARG A 732 21.64 3.29 -49.34
C ARG A 732 20.22 2.89 -49.00
N GLU A 733 19.30 3.12 -49.93
CA GLU A 733 17.88 2.80 -49.75
C GLU A 733 17.62 1.30 -49.63
N ARG A 734 16.72 0.90 -48.73
CA ARG A 734 16.27 -0.48 -48.56
C ARG A 734 14.99 -0.73 -49.34
N VAL A 735 15.02 -1.62 -50.32
CA VAL A 735 13.92 -1.82 -51.27
C VAL A 735 13.54 -3.31 -51.35
N PRO A 736 12.25 -3.67 -51.17
CA PRO A 736 11.77 -5.03 -51.39
C PRO A 736 11.82 -5.43 -52.88
N ALA A 737 12.24 -6.65 -53.18
CA ALA A 737 12.16 -7.21 -54.54
C ALA A 737 10.73 -7.57 -54.95
N SER A 738 9.89 -7.99 -53.98
CA SER A 738 8.48 -8.33 -54.20
C SER A 738 7.70 -8.46 -52.89
N GLY A 739 6.38 -8.31 -52.93
CA GLY A 739 5.50 -8.55 -51.77
C GLY A 739 5.36 -7.37 -50.80
N ASP A 740 5.78 -6.19 -51.25
CA ASP A 740 5.61 -4.91 -50.57
C ASP A 740 4.14 -4.54 -50.34
N CYS A 741 3.88 -3.65 -49.39
CA CYS A 741 2.57 -3.08 -49.13
C CYS A 741 2.09 -2.20 -50.30
N PRO A 742 0.83 -2.39 -50.76
CA PRO A 742 0.25 -1.69 -51.92
C PRO A 742 0.21 -0.16 -51.86
#